data_AF-A0A7W1NXH7-F1
#
_entry.id   AF-A0A7W1NXH7-F1
#
_cell.length_a   1.000
_cell.length_b   1.000
_cell.length_c   1.000
_cell.angle_alpha   90.00
_cell.angle_beta   90.00
_cell.angle_gamma   90.00
#
_symmetry.space_group_name_H-M   'P 1'
#
loop_
_entity.id
_entity.type
_entity.pdbx_description
1 polymer ?
#
loop_
_entity_poly.entity_id
_entity_poly.type
_entity_poly.pdbx_seq_one_letter_code
_entity_poly.pdbx_strand_id
1 'polypeptide(L)'
;GSPTNNTDASGASYSRAEDPDDTFDNYVQDKVFFTPETDPMLKKDGQWLAEALGISYDSLSHIPNTDQADQAEAFAMNTALYPATLGYMLRTMLKPGMSWDQVDDVRWFFRNFVSGRGQVPAIRIGSQPYGILPTTAYSRMKWFNNDRLPFVPGSIESPRPFLTKLYSILNTLSPFWTNAVNSVAHVDAEHYDDAHKALLDIIGLHPSSVDYYSRVAESLNHVYNVMNMQGKASEFVSAYKSILLAGGTDIATSDQTMALLRELGYSSDTTPDILDLIFNRYAQKLKGPVIDDRPLSETAFIRDYAVPLPPDTKNRNYMQWLVDSAKTSFETLRTEAGFIDNKSPTAMLYLVMRFALMQSYWKTSIDLHRSAVVNGVFDVELVRSEPQFINVKQDQKVSESRFAQMYTPLAGITEPNETLVAAIPRLFGVRTETAHLGELIAAAQSLVNVPTARLERLFAEHIDLCSYRLDAWQQGLVRYQLSAMRANQYNNQNENPGGTYIGAYGWLENIRPENKVMTPIQLPDDLQAVFNPPTPAGTPAPAPIMHDPTNEGYIHAPSLNHAVTAAVLRNGYNATADATVRETMAVNLSSERVRLALSFIEGIRNGQSLSALLGYQLERALHDGSSFAEVDTFIYALRKQWPLQAGKIKLPINPVTGAADPDLAPIEAQEARNVVDGFALINWIKQHNNNKIYPFANIKLPPTQNAAQETVINDAVNRLLDIYDALADLALAEGVHQIVQGNYDRAAATMDAYSRGNFPPIPDVVQTPRTGITLTHRVGLHFEAGLDFNTSPVGGIAMTPRANAEPAINKWIQSVLPSTPSDVLCSVIVTDPVTAVETTLLITWADLQVQPVDLLYLVQPENQQAMAELDDRIIRHIVATANPRPDAKIDIRYAQPAAPQYSFFEIAPLMQSLRALLLASRPLQPTDVMLTNEAKTSADDVVTANRPRLEHVRDLLDVLHTDLSNYVTPLQAIFDDITNKRSQLLTTVDTLMDDFNQLLARASSFGLPQTGWGFTYAWKAATFGGLIDQIKVLADRWQTRLDGYDAAMSAYALLPITTTDDERFQLLQKTELMISTSLINPLPADPTDATYLNARTAKRTAFDNKRGQFAALLSTSTRSIATLLADVQALLPIDEFDSISIDTAAVENEIVTFCGDLLRVSTGVMNDADKRLKDAQTQFDAHSAASTSKAQVDALLAVAKALLGDDFRIIPEFTLSASHGSEWEKAYTC
;
A
#
# COMPACT_ATOMS: atom_id res chain seq x y z
N GLY A 1 32.99 -3.06 -10.36
CA GLY A 1 32.33 -4.36 -10.09
C GLY A 1 32.79 -4.94 -8.75
N SER A 2 31.87 -5.14 -7.82
CA SER A 2 32.17 -5.64 -6.47
C SER A 2 32.16 -7.18 -6.40
N PRO A 3 32.90 -7.80 -5.46
CA PRO A 3 32.85 -9.24 -5.25
C PRO A 3 31.42 -9.71 -4.94
N THR A 4 30.96 -10.72 -5.69
CA THR A 4 29.64 -11.33 -5.52
C THR A 4 29.64 -12.46 -4.48
N ASN A 5 30.82 -12.99 -4.16
CA ASN A 5 31.01 -14.08 -3.20
C ASN A 5 31.90 -13.63 -2.04
N ASN A 6 31.63 -14.20 -0.86
CA ASN A 6 32.55 -14.10 0.27
C ASN A 6 33.80 -14.92 -0.03
N THR A 7 34.97 -14.36 0.25
CA THR A 7 36.24 -15.10 0.35
C THR A 7 36.72 -15.07 1.80
N ASP A 8 37.68 -15.92 2.15
CA ASP A 8 38.27 -15.94 3.49
C ASP A 8 38.91 -14.59 3.90
N ALA A 9 39.27 -13.75 2.92
CA ALA A 9 39.90 -12.45 3.14
C ALA A 9 38.94 -11.25 2.99
N SER A 10 37.79 -11.41 2.35
CA SER A 10 36.86 -10.30 2.05
C SER A 10 35.42 -10.77 1.91
N GLY A 11 34.50 -10.09 2.58
CA GLY A 11 33.06 -10.29 2.36
C GLY A 11 32.60 -9.85 0.97
N ALA A 12 31.51 -10.44 0.50
CA ALA A 12 30.76 -9.96 -0.64
C ALA A 12 30.21 -8.57 -0.34
N SER A 13 30.11 -7.73 -1.36
CA SER A 13 29.49 -6.39 -1.24
C SER A 13 27.97 -6.45 -1.07
N TYR A 14 27.39 -7.65 -1.03
CA TYR A 14 25.96 -7.85 -0.81
C TYR A 14 25.69 -8.22 0.65
N SER A 15 24.82 -7.43 1.28
CA SER A 15 24.16 -7.75 2.53
C SER A 15 22.68 -8.02 2.25
N ARG A 16 22.09 -9.00 2.96
CA ARG A 16 20.65 -9.31 2.85
C ARG A 16 19.77 -8.25 3.51
N ALA A 17 20.32 -7.51 4.47
CA ALA A 17 19.67 -6.39 5.14
C ALA A 17 20.35 -5.09 4.70
N GLU A 18 19.56 -4.13 4.24
CA GLU A 18 20.06 -2.76 3.99
C GLU A 18 20.31 -2.08 5.34
N ASP A 19 21.32 -1.22 5.39
CA ASP A 19 21.60 -0.43 6.59
C ASP A 19 20.45 0.58 6.78
N PRO A 20 19.73 0.55 7.92
CA PRO A 20 18.62 1.47 8.19
C PRO A 20 19.05 2.95 8.14
N ASP A 21 20.28 3.27 8.56
CA ASP A 21 20.76 4.64 8.57
C ASP A 21 21.04 5.13 7.14
N ASP A 22 21.67 4.28 6.31
CA ASP A 22 21.89 4.59 4.89
C ASP A 22 20.57 4.72 4.12
N THR A 23 19.56 3.91 4.44
CA THR A 23 18.25 3.95 3.78
C THR A 23 17.38 5.12 4.24
N PHE A 24 17.53 5.57 5.49
CA PHE A 24 16.83 6.76 5.99
C PHE A 24 17.20 8.01 5.20
N ASP A 25 18.49 8.27 4.98
CA ASP A 25 18.93 9.42 4.18
C ASP A 25 18.43 9.33 2.73
N ASN A 26 18.31 8.13 2.18
CA ASN A 26 17.87 7.93 0.79
C ASN A 26 16.36 8.19 0.61
N TYR A 27 15.53 7.67 1.51
CA TYR A 27 14.07 7.69 1.35
C TYR A 27 13.38 8.84 2.11
N VAL A 28 13.99 9.35 3.19
CA VAL A 28 13.39 10.41 4.03
C VAL A 28 14.02 11.79 3.76
N GLN A 29 15.35 11.87 3.57
CA GLN A 29 16.01 13.13 3.21
C GLN A 29 16.05 13.44 1.71
N ASP A 30 15.40 12.60 0.90
CA ASP A 30 15.30 12.76 -0.56
C ASP A 30 16.67 12.91 -1.25
N LYS A 31 17.67 12.14 -0.78
CA LYS A 31 19.03 12.25 -1.29
C LYS A 31 19.09 11.90 -2.78
N VAL A 32 19.59 12.84 -3.57
CA VAL A 32 19.84 12.68 -5.00
C VAL A 32 21.29 12.20 -5.20
N PHE A 33 21.45 10.98 -5.72
CA PHE A 33 22.75 10.36 -5.99
C PHE A 33 23.44 10.93 -7.24
N PHE A 34 22.69 11.27 -8.28
CA PHE A 34 23.28 11.90 -9.47
C PHE A 34 22.40 13.00 -10.05
N THR A 35 23.05 13.98 -10.64
CA THR A 35 22.43 15.03 -11.46
C THR A 35 22.76 14.80 -12.93
N PRO A 36 21.83 15.02 -13.86
CA PRO A 36 22.09 14.82 -15.29
C PRO A 36 23.24 15.71 -15.79
N GLU A 37 24.19 15.11 -16.51
CA GLU A 37 25.34 15.77 -17.10
C GLU A 37 25.41 15.52 -18.61
N THR A 38 25.97 16.46 -19.36
CA THR A 38 26.09 16.35 -20.83
C THR A 38 27.39 15.68 -21.26
N ASP A 39 28.48 15.89 -20.52
CA ASP A 39 29.78 15.30 -20.80
C ASP A 39 29.80 13.79 -20.46
N PRO A 40 29.99 12.89 -21.45
CA PRO A 40 30.09 11.44 -21.24
C PRO A 40 31.10 11.02 -20.15
N MET A 41 32.14 11.81 -19.91
CA MET A 41 33.17 11.52 -18.92
C MET A 41 32.77 11.90 -17.48
N LEU A 42 31.67 12.63 -17.31
CA LEU A 42 31.13 13.04 -16.01
C LEU A 42 29.78 12.37 -15.71
N LYS A 43 29.11 11.80 -16.72
CA LYS A 43 27.86 11.05 -16.56
C LYS A 43 28.03 9.87 -15.61
N LYS A 44 27.14 9.82 -14.62
CA LYS A 44 27.06 8.70 -13.67
C LYS A 44 26.36 7.50 -14.28
N ASP A 45 26.61 6.32 -13.72
CA ASP A 45 26.07 5.05 -14.22
C ASP A 45 24.53 5.03 -14.19
N GLY A 46 23.90 5.68 -13.20
CA GLY A 46 22.44 5.85 -13.18
C GLY A 46 21.89 6.59 -14.39
N GLN A 47 22.57 7.67 -14.80
CA GLN A 47 22.19 8.41 -16.00
C GLN A 47 22.39 7.56 -17.26
N TRP A 48 23.52 6.84 -17.38
CA TRP A 48 23.77 5.93 -18.51
C TRP A 48 22.68 4.87 -18.65
N LEU A 49 22.23 4.30 -17.53
CA LEU A 49 21.14 3.32 -17.50
C LEU A 49 19.80 3.96 -17.90
N ALA A 50 19.46 5.13 -17.34
CA ALA A 50 18.23 5.84 -17.68
C ALA A 50 18.15 6.20 -19.17
N GLU A 51 19.22 6.74 -19.74
CA GLU A 51 19.30 7.10 -21.16
C GLU A 51 19.17 5.87 -22.07
N ALA A 52 19.82 4.75 -21.71
CA ALA A 52 19.72 3.50 -22.47
C ALA A 52 18.29 2.94 -22.47
N LEU A 53 17.64 2.90 -21.31
CA LEU A 53 16.27 2.43 -21.14
C LEU A 53 15.20 3.46 -21.59
N GLY A 54 15.59 4.71 -21.81
CA GLY A 54 14.67 5.80 -22.16
C GLY A 54 13.65 6.09 -21.06
N ILE A 55 14.05 5.97 -19.78
CA ILE A 55 13.21 6.25 -18.61
C ILE A 55 13.63 7.58 -17.94
N SER A 56 12.78 8.11 -17.06
CA SER A 56 13.10 9.35 -16.34
C SER A 56 14.34 9.20 -15.46
N TYR A 57 15.14 10.26 -15.36
CA TYR A 57 16.27 10.32 -14.43
C TYR A 57 15.82 10.21 -12.98
N ASP A 58 14.67 10.81 -12.64
CA ASP A 58 14.09 10.79 -11.29
C ASP A 58 13.80 9.37 -10.80
N SER A 59 13.52 8.44 -11.73
CA SER A 59 13.27 7.04 -11.39
C SER A 59 14.52 6.31 -10.87
N LEU A 60 15.71 6.82 -11.16
CA LEU A 60 16.99 6.23 -10.75
C LEU A 60 17.80 7.14 -9.82
N SER A 61 17.55 8.45 -9.79
CA SER A 61 18.36 9.42 -9.05
C SER A 61 18.40 9.19 -7.54
N HIS A 62 17.42 8.46 -6.99
CA HIS A 62 17.34 8.12 -5.56
C HIS A 62 17.77 6.68 -5.24
N ILE A 63 18.22 5.92 -6.25
CA ILE A 63 18.66 4.54 -6.05
C ILE A 63 20.14 4.53 -5.66
N PRO A 64 20.55 3.83 -4.57
CA PRO A 64 21.95 3.74 -4.17
C PRO A 64 22.86 3.21 -5.26
N ASN A 65 24.10 3.70 -5.30
CA ASN A 65 25.14 3.36 -6.29
C ASN A 65 24.84 3.79 -7.74
N THR A 66 23.84 4.65 -7.96
CA THR A 66 23.65 5.28 -9.27
C THR A 66 24.61 6.43 -9.54
N ASP A 67 25.33 6.89 -8.52
CA ASP A 67 26.41 7.88 -8.54
C ASP A 67 27.79 7.32 -8.92
N GLN A 68 27.87 6.01 -9.18
CA GLN A 68 29.07 5.34 -9.65
C GLN A 68 29.46 5.81 -11.06
N ALA A 69 30.71 5.56 -11.45
CA ALA A 69 31.31 6.10 -12.67
C ALA A 69 32.02 5.03 -13.51
N ASP A 70 31.61 3.75 -13.42
CA ASP A 70 32.28 2.65 -14.12
C ASP A 70 32.31 2.85 -15.64
N GLN A 71 31.25 3.41 -16.25
CA GLN A 71 31.23 3.73 -17.68
C GLN A 71 32.08 4.95 -18.03
N ALA A 72 31.95 6.03 -17.25
CA ALA A 72 32.71 7.26 -17.47
C ALA A 72 34.23 7.02 -17.38
N GLU A 73 34.67 6.22 -16.42
CA GLU A 73 36.08 5.83 -16.25
C GLU A 73 36.60 4.99 -17.42
N ALA A 74 35.78 4.10 -17.99
CA ALA A 74 36.14 3.33 -19.20
C ALA A 74 36.38 4.24 -20.41
N PHE A 75 35.50 5.22 -20.63
CA PHE A 75 35.68 6.21 -21.69
C PHE A 75 36.86 7.15 -21.43
N ALA A 76 37.12 7.50 -20.17
CA ALA A 76 38.31 8.25 -19.78
C ALA A 76 39.59 7.46 -20.10
N MET A 77 39.66 6.18 -19.70
CA MET A 77 40.83 5.33 -20.00
C MET A 77 41.05 5.18 -21.51
N ASN A 78 39.98 4.96 -22.28
CA ASN A 78 40.04 4.89 -23.74
C ASN A 78 40.54 6.20 -24.36
N THR A 79 40.06 7.34 -23.89
CA THR A 79 40.52 8.66 -24.35
C THR A 79 41.98 8.90 -24.00
N ALA A 80 42.38 8.50 -22.79
CA ALA A 80 43.70 8.77 -22.25
C ALA A 80 44.81 7.97 -22.95
N LEU A 81 44.53 6.70 -23.27
CA LEU A 81 45.52 5.78 -23.84
C LEU A 81 45.50 5.70 -25.37
N TYR A 82 44.43 6.18 -26.03
CA TYR A 82 44.28 6.10 -27.49
C TYR A 82 45.52 6.57 -28.27
N PRO A 83 46.17 7.71 -27.96
CA PRO A 83 47.33 8.16 -28.76
C PRO A 83 48.54 7.21 -28.70
N ALA A 84 48.72 6.47 -27.60
CA ALA A 84 49.81 5.51 -27.46
C ALA A 84 49.50 4.17 -28.14
N THR A 85 48.23 3.77 -28.17
CA THR A 85 47.80 2.48 -28.70
C THR A 85 47.39 2.62 -30.17
N LEU A 86 46.08 2.72 -30.45
CA LEU A 86 45.55 2.78 -31.81
C LEU A 86 46.02 4.04 -32.56
N GLY A 87 46.10 5.19 -31.90
CA GLY A 87 46.49 6.44 -32.52
C GLY A 87 47.89 6.39 -33.12
N TYR A 88 48.86 5.83 -32.40
CA TYR A 88 50.22 5.64 -32.91
C TYR A 88 50.27 4.60 -34.02
N MET A 89 49.60 3.46 -33.83
CA MET A 89 49.55 2.38 -34.80
C MET A 89 48.98 2.84 -36.15
N LEU A 90 47.82 3.50 -36.14
CA LEU A 90 47.13 3.95 -37.35
C LEU A 90 47.85 5.11 -38.04
N ARG A 91 48.43 6.05 -37.27
CA ARG A 91 49.04 7.28 -37.82
C ARG A 91 50.49 7.10 -38.27
N THR A 92 51.25 6.26 -37.56
CA THR A 92 52.69 6.09 -37.79
C THR A 92 52.99 4.75 -38.46
N MET A 93 52.55 3.66 -37.84
CA MET A 93 52.94 2.31 -38.26
C MET A 93 52.21 1.85 -39.53
N LEU A 94 50.97 2.30 -39.75
CA LEU A 94 50.18 1.96 -40.93
C LEU A 94 50.23 3.01 -42.06
N LYS A 95 51.11 4.00 -41.98
CA LYS A 95 51.33 4.99 -43.06
C LYS A 95 51.82 4.27 -44.34
N PRO A 96 51.37 4.67 -45.55
CA PRO A 96 50.45 5.77 -45.89
C PRO A 96 48.96 5.36 -45.94
N GLY A 97 48.58 4.25 -45.29
CA GLY A 97 47.28 3.61 -45.41
C GLY A 97 46.05 4.39 -44.97
N MET A 98 46.21 5.38 -44.09
CA MET A 98 45.11 6.19 -43.57
C MET A 98 45.46 7.68 -43.58
N SER A 99 44.47 8.51 -43.96
CA SER A 99 44.59 9.97 -43.87
C SER A 99 44.51 10.44 -42.42
N TRP A 100 44.94 11.69 -42.14
CA TRP A 100 44.90 12.25 -40.79
C TRP A 100 43.47 12.32 -40.25
N ASP A 101 42.54 12.73 -41.11
CA ASP A 101 41.13 12.89 -40.76
C ASP A 101 40.45 11.52 -40.51
N GLN A 102 40.82 10.47 -41.26
CA GLN A 102 40.35 9.10 -41.00
C GLN A 102 40.79 8.57 -39.63
N VAL A 103 42.02 8.89 -39.19
CA VAL A 103 42.49 8.53 -37.85
C VAL A 103 41.66 9.24 -36.78
N ASP A 104 41.32 10.52 -37.00
CA ASP A 104 40.49 11.29 -36.08
C ASP A 104 39.01 10.79 -36.07
N ASP A 105 38.48 10.28 -37.18
CA ASP A 105 37.16 9.58 -37.24
C ASP A 105 37.17 8.29 -36.40
N VAL A 106 38.24 7.48 -36.51
CA VAL A 106 38.40 6.27 -35.68
C VAL A 106 38.49 6.64 -34.20
N ARG A 107 39.24 7.70 -33.86
CA ARG A 107 39.33 8.22 -32.48
C ARG A 107 37.95 8.61 -31.95
N TRP A 108 37.18 9.34 -32.75
CA TRP A 108 35.82 9.74 -32.41
C TRP A 108 34.95 8.54 -32.08
N PHE A 109 34.93 7.51 -32.93
CA PHE A 109 34.07 6.35 -32.68
C PHE A 109 34.52 5.56 -31.46
N PHE A 110 35.83 5.29 -31.36
CA PHE A 110 36.42 4.51 -30.28
C PHE A 110 36.13 5.13 -28.90
N ARG A 111 36.34 6.44 -28.75
CA ARG A 111 36.19 7.11 -27.44
C ARG A 111 34.74 7.30 -26.99
N ASN A 112 33.77 7.29 -27.91
CA ASN A 112 32.37 7.59 -27.59
C ASN A 112 31.47 6.35 -27.52
N PHE A 113 31.84 5.28 -28.24
CA PHE A 113 30.95 4.13 -28.44
C PHE A 113 31.57 2.78 -28.13
N VAL A 114 32.89 2.66 -28.01
CA VAL A 114 33.56 1.37 -27.76
C VAL A 114 33.96 1.26 -26.30
N SER A 115 33.56 0.15 -25.64
CA SER A 115 33.80 -0.11 -24.21
C SER A 115 34.07 -1.61 -23.98
N GLY A 116 35.03 -1.93 -23.13
CA GLY A 116 35.43 -3.32 -22.83
C GLY A 116 34.50 -4.03 -21.84
N ARG A 117 33.79 -3.26 -21.01
CA ARG A 117 32.87 -3.76 -19.96
C ARG A 117 31.39 -3.74 -20.35
N GLY A 118 31.08 -3.54 -21.63
CA GLY A 118 29.71 -3.37 -22.11
C GLY A 118 29.22 -1.93 -22.00
N GLN A 119 28.10 -1.65 -22.67
CA GLN A 119 27.64 -0.28 -22.94
C GLN A 119 26.60 0.25 -21.96
N VAL A 120 25.94 -0.65 -21.23
CA VAL A 120 24.92 -0.33 -20.24
C VAL A 120 25.42 -0.85 -18.91
N PRO A 121 25.38 -0.04 -17.82
CA PRO A 121 25.75 -0.50 -16.49
C PRO A 121 24.99 -1.77 -16.08
N ALA A 122 25.70 -2.67 -15.41
CA ALA A 122 25.06 -3.82 -14.80
C ALA A 122 24.17 -3.38 -13.64
N ILE A 123 23.03 -4.04 -13.48
CA ILE A 123 22.11 -3.81 -12.37
C ILE A 123 22.11 -5.03 -11.46
N ARG A 124 21.72 -4.84 -10.21
CA ARG A 124 21.50 -5.95 -9.28
C ARG A 124 20.05 -5.91 -8.82
N ILE A 125 19.36 -7.03 -8.93
CA ILE A 125 18.00 -7.20 -8.40
C ILE A 125 18.06 -8.31 -7.35
N GLY A 126 17.85 -7.94 -6.09
CA GLY A 126 18.07 -8.85 -4.95
C GLY A 126 19.52 -9.34 -4.89
N SER A 127 19.71 -10.66 -4.86
CA SER A 127 21.04 -11.29 -4.84
C SER A 127 21.63 -11.55 -6.23
N GLN A 128 20.92 -11.22 -7.30
CA GLN A 128 21.31 -11.58 -8.67
C GLN A 128 21.81 -10.35 -9.45
N PRO A 129 23.06 -10.37 -9.95
CA PRO A 129 23.54 -9.38 -10.88
C PRO A 129 23.04 -9.67 -12.31
N TYR A 130 22.61 -8.63 -13.01
CA TYR A 130 22.17 -8.67 -14.40
C TYR A 130 23.04 -7.74 -15.24
N GLY A 131 23.70 -8.30 -16.25
CA GLY A 131 24.29 -7.52 -17.33
C GLY A 131 23.24 -7.19 -18.38
N ILE A 132 23.25 -5.96 -18.89
CA ILE A 132 22.38 -5.54 -20.00
C ILE A 132 23.24 -5.43 -21.25
N LEU A 133 22.94 -6.27 -22.24
CA LEU A 133 23.65 -6.29 -23.52
C LEU A 133 22.72 -5.85 -24.65
N PRO A 134 22.88 -4.62 -25.18
CA PRO A 134 22.22 -4.21 -26.41
C PRO A 134 22.67 -5.11 -27.57
N THR A 135 21.72 -5.68 -28.30
CA THR A 135 22.01 -6.59 -29.42
C THR A 135 21.10 -6.35 -30.62
N THR A 136 21.54 -6.81 -31.78
CA THR A 136 20.79 -6.76 -33.04
C THR A 136 21.18 -7.93 -33.93
N ALA A 137 20.43 -8.16 -35.00
CA ALA A 137 20.84 -9.12 -36.02
C ALA A 137 21.99 -8.53 -36.86
N TYR A 138 23.23 -8.66 -36.37
CA TYR A 138 24.43 -8.04 -36.97
C TYR A 138 24.55 -8.29 -38.47
N SER A 139 24.28 -9.50 -38.95
CA SER A 139 24.34 -9.87 -40.38
C SER A 139 23.33 -9.15 -41.28
N ARG A 140 22.28 -8.56 -40.70
CA ARG A 140 21.18 -7.86 -41.41
C ARG A 140 21.13 -6.38 -41.08
N MET A 141 22.16 -5.84 -40.44
CA MET A 141 22.20 -4.46 -39.96
C MET A 141 22.24 -3.47 -41.14
N LYS A 142 21.21 -2.61 -41.26
CA LYS A 142 21.06 -1.64 -42.36
C LYS A 142 20.58 -0.25 -41.93
N TRP A 143 20.42 0.00 -40.63
CA TRP A 143 19.84 1.26 -40.11
C TRP A 143 20.65 2.52 -40.48
N PHE A 144 21.96 2.39 -40.69
CA PHE A 144 22.84 3.50 -41.11
C PHE A 144 22.76 3.84 -42.60
N ASN A 145 21.99 3.07 -43.39
CA ASN A 145 21.77 3.37 -44.81
C ASN A 145 20.65 4.39 -45.06
N ASN A 146 19.94 4.82 -44.01
CA ASN A 146 18.94 5.87 -44.11
C ASN A 146 19.58 7.22 -44.48
N ASP A 147 18.90 8.01 -45.32
CA ASP A 147 19.41 9.29 -45.85
C ASP A 147 19.53 10.41 -44.81
N ARG A 148 18.93 10.23 -43.62
CA ARG A 148 19.07 11.13 -42.48
C ARG A 148 19.37 10.33 -41.21
N LEU A 149 20.65 10.24 -40.85
CA LEU A 149 21.04 9.82 -39.50
C LEU A 149 20.80 11.00 -38.55
N PRO A 150 20.11 10.81 -37.41
CA PRO A 150 19.95 11.87 -36.44
C PRO A 150 21.29 12.27 -35.84
N PHE A 151 21.42 13.55 -35.50
CA PHE A 151 22.58 14.05 -34.78
C PHE A 151 22.60 13.47 -33.37
N VAL A 152 23.66 12.75 -33.03
CA VAL A 152 23.99 12.38 -31.66
C VAL A 152 25.00 13.41 -31.13
N PRO A 153 24.83 14.00 -29.93
CA PRO A 153 25.80 14.94 -29.38
C PRO A 153 27.23 14.41 -29.46
N GLY A 154 28.15 15.25 -29.96
CA GLY A 154 29.55 14.87 -30.18
C GLY A 154 29.83 14.11 -31.48
N SER A 155 28.86 13.93 -32.38
CA SER A 155 29.07 13.30 -33.71
C SER A 155 29.90 14.16 -34.66
N ILE A 156 30.66 13.51 -35.55
CA ILE A 156 31.26 14.16 -36.73
C ILE A 156 30.17 14.60 -37.73
N GLU A 157 30.50 15.55 -38.62
CA GLU A 157 29.53 16.13 -39.58
C GLU A 157 28.89 15.08 -40.50
N SER A 158 29.64 14.05 -40.90
CA SER A 158 29.16 13.00 -41.80
C SER A 158 29.59 11.61 -41.30
N PRO A 159 28.86 11.02 -40.34
CA PRO A 159 29.25 9.74 -39.74
C PRO A 159 28.92 8.54 -40.64
N ARG A 160 27.99 8.68 -41.59
CA ARG A 160 27.50 7.58 -42.44
C ARG A 160 28.63 6.88 -43.23
N PRO A 161 29.50 7.58 -43.98
CA PRO A 161 30.57 6.92 -44.75
C PRO A 161 31.51 6.09 -43.86
N PHE A 162 31.86 6.62 -42.69
CA PHE A 162 32.67 5.94 -41.71
C PHE A 162 31.98 4.68 -41.17
N LEU A 163 30.72 4.79 -40.70
CA LEU A 163 29.97 3.67 -40.11
C LEU A 163 29.74 2.54 -41.13
N THR A 164 29.42 2.87 -42.38
CA THR A 164 29.27 1.87 -43.46
C THR A 164 30.58 1.13 -43.72
N LYS A 165 31.72 1.85 -43.79
CA LYS A 165 33.03 1.23 -44.00
C LYS A 165 33.44 0.37 -42.81
N LEU A 166 33.23 0.85 -41.58
CA LEU A 166 33.49 0.09 -40.36
C LEU A 166 32.68 -1.21 -40.32
N TYR A 167 31.36 -1.14 -40.58
CA TYR A 167 30.52 -2.34 -40.63
C TYR A 167 31.01 -3.35 -41.68
N SER A 168 31.44 -2.89 -42.85
CA SER A 168 32.00 -3.78 -43.88
C SER A 168 33.23 -4.53 -43.37
N ILE A 169 34.16 -3.82 -42.70
CA ILE A 169 35.38 -4.42 -42.15
C ILE A 169 35.02 -5.44 -41.04
N LEU A 170 34.12 -5.07 -40.13
CA LEU A 170 33.68 -5.96 -39.05
C LEU A 170 32.99 -7.22 -39.59
N ASN A 171 32.25 -7.11 -40.70
CA ASN A 171 31.61 -8.25 -41.34
C ASN A 171 32.62 -9.16 -42.06
N THR A 172 33.67 -8.60 -42.67
CA THR A 172 34.80 -9.37 -43.23
C THR A 172 35.55 -10.13 -42.13
N LEU A 173 35.67 -9.55 -40.92
CA LEU A 173 36.33 -10.19 -39.78
C LEU A 173 35.45 -11.22 -39.04
N SER A 174 34.13 -11.22 -39.28
CA SER A 174 33.18 -12.09 -38.58
C SER A 174 33.49 -13.60 -38.68
N PRO A 175 33.85 -14.16 -39.87
CA PRO A 175 34.19 -15.58 -39.98
C PRO A 175 35.41 -16.00 -39.13
N PHE A 176 36.40 -15.11 -38.99
CA PHE A 176 37.57 -15.38 -38.14
C PHE A 176 37.15 -15.56 -36.68
N TRP A 177 36.23 -14.71 -36.22
CA TRP A 177 35.66 -14.80 -34.87
C TRP A 177 34.82 -16.06 -34.67
N THR A 178 33.92 -16.38 -35.61
CA THR A 178 33.11 -17.61 -35.55
C THR A 178 33.99 -18.86 -35.45
N ASN A 179 35.11 -18.88 -36.18
CA ASN A 179 36.05 -19.99 -36.09
C ASN A 179 36.81 -20.01 -34.76
N ALA A 180 37.15 -18.86 -34.20
CA ALA A 180 37.83 -18.75 -32.90
C ALA A 180 36.94 -19.20 -31.73
N VAL A 181 35.62 -19.01 -31.82
CA VAL A 181 34.65 -19.49 -30.80
C VAL A 181 34.74 -21.00 -30.59
N ASN A 182 35.02 -21.78 -31.63
CA ASN A 182 35.21 -23.23 -31.51
C ASN A 182 36.43 -23.63 -30.66
N SER A 183 37.32 -22.68 -30.34
CA SER A 183 38.49 -22.91 -29.48
C SER A 183 38.25 -22.50 -28.03
N VAL A 184 37.07 -21.95 -27.70
CA VAL A 184 36.70 -21.54 -26.34
C VAL A 184 36.15 -22.75 -25.58
N ALA A 185 36.61 -22.95 -24.35
CA ALA A 185 36.12 -24.04 -23.53
C ALA A 185 34.63 -23.85 -23.19
N HIS A 186 33.80 -24.87 -23.44
CA HIS A 186 32.36 -24.86 -23.19
C HIS A 186 31.84 -26.19 -22.64
N VAL A 187 30.66 -26.17 -22.00
CA VAL A 187 30.03 -27.36 -21.39
C VAL A 187 29.34 -28.18 -22.49
N ASP A 188 30.09 -29.00 -23.21
CA ASP A 188 29.51 -30.01 -24.11
C ASP A 188 30.22 -31.35 -23.97
N ALA A 189 29.45 -32.43 -23.90
CA ALA A 189 29.92 -33.77 -23.56
C ALA A 189 30.79 -34.40 -24.66
N GLU A 190 30.71 -33.88 -25.89
CA GLU A 190 31.45 -34.40 -27.05
C GLU A 190 32.85 -33.79 -27.20
N HIS A 191 33.19 -32.72 -26.46
CA HIS A 191 34.44 -31.97 -26.61
C HIS A 191 35.55 -32.37 -25.62
N TYR A 192 35.22 -33.11 -24.55
CA TYR A 192 36.15 -33.41 -23.46
C TYR A 192 36.05 -34.86 -23.00
N ASP A 193 37.18 -35.57 -23.02
CA ASP A 193 37.30 -36.93 -22.46
C ASP A 193 37.30 -36.93 -20.90
N ASP A 194 37.55 -35.79 -20.26
CA ASP A 194 37.59 -35.60 -18.80
C ASP A 194 36.81 -34.36 -18.36
N ALA A 195 35.71 -34.60 -17.64
CA ALA A 195 34.82 -33.56 -17.12
C ALA A 195 35.49 -32.63 -16.09
N HIS A 196 36.48 -33.10 -15.31
CA HIS A 196 37.20 -32.25 -14.35
C HIS A 196 38.13 -31.29 -15.07
N LYS A 197 38.82 -31.77 -16.12
CA LYS A 197 39.64 -30.91 -16.97
C LYS A 197 38.78 -29.88 -17.70
N ALA A 198 37.64 -30.29 -18.25
CA ALA A 198 36.68 -29.37 -18.87
C ALA A 198 36.26 -28.26 -17.89
N LEU A 199 35.91 -28.64 -16.65
CA LEU A 199 35.55 -27.69 -15.61
C LEU A 199 36.70 -26.75 -15.24
N LEU A 200 37.94 -27.25 -15.12
CA LEU A 200 39.12 -26.42 -14.83
C LEU A 200 39.44 -25.46 -15.97
N ASP A 201 39.35 -25.91 -17.23
CA ASP A 201 39.58 -25.09 -18.42
C ASP A 201 38.52 -23.98 -18.51
N ILE A 202 37.25 -24.28 -18.16
CA ILE A 202 36.16 -23.30 -18.12
C ILE A 202 36.32 -22.31 -16.96
N ILE A 203 36.63 -22.78 -15.74
CA ILE A 203 36.84 -21.91 -14.56
C ILE A 203 38.07 -21.02 -14.76
N GLY A 204 39.08 -21.48 -15.50
CA GLY A 204 40.28 -20.73 -15.83
C GLY A 204 40.09 -19.62 -16.87
N LEU A 205 38.90 -19.50 -17.48
CA LEU A 205 38.61 -18.43 -18.43
C LEU A 205 38.49 -17.08 -17.71
N HIS A 206 39.42 -16.16 -18.02
CA HIS A 206 39.32 -14.78 -17.60
C HIS A 206 38.63 -13.93 -18.68
N PRO A 207 37.75 -12.98 -18.31
CA PRO A 207 37.05 -12.11 -19.26
C PRO A 207 37.95 -11.03 -19.89
N SER A 208 39.12 -10.78 -19.30
CA SER A 208 40.10 -9.79 -19.73
C SER A 208 41.52 -10.34 -19.71
N SER A 209 42.43 -9.67 -20.40
CA SER A 209 43.86 -10.04 -20.39
C SER A 209 44.48 -9.90 -19.00
N VAL A 210 45.16 -10.97 -18.55
CA VAL A 210 45.88 -11.02 -17.26
C VAL A 210 47.40 -11.03 -17.42
N ASP A 211 47.89 -11.46 -18.59
CA ASP A 211 49.31 -11.58 -18.89
C ASP A 211 49.69 -10.73 -20.11
N TYR A 212 50.72 -9.90 -19.95
CA TYR A 212 51.14 -8.94 -20.96
C TYR A 212 52.51 -9.32 -21.53
N TYR A 213 52.62 -9.27 -22.85
CA TYR A 213 53.83 -9.63 -23.58
C TYR A 213 54.26 -8.50 -24.51
N SER A 214 55.56 -8.23 -24.55
CA SER A 214 56.15 -7.34 -25.55
C SER A 214 56.81 -8.15 -26.66
N ARG A 215 56.67 -7.68 -27.90
CA ARG A 215 57.44 -8.19 -29.03
C ARG A 215 58.33 -7.08 -29.58
N VAL A 216 59.63 -7.32 -29.56
CA VAL A 216 60.62 -6.37 -30.11
C VAL A 216 60.62 -6.49 -31.62
N ALA A 217 60.69 -5.34 -32.29
CA ALA A 217 60.76 -5.22 -33.73
C ALA A 217 61.96 -4.35 -34.12
N GLU A 218 62.73 -4.78 -35.11
CA GLU A 218 63.91 -4.06 -35.62
C GLU A 218 63.68 -3.67 -37.08
N SER A 219 64.19 -2.51 -37.52
CA SER A 219 64.07 -2.15 -38.94
C SER A 219 65.02 -2.99 -39.80
N LEU A 220 64.56 -3.39 -40.99
CA LEU A 220 65.40 -4.11 -41.95
C LEU A 220 66.70 -3.35 -42.26
N ASN A 221 66.64 -2.02 -42.35
CA ASN A 221 67.79 -1.17 -42.58
C ASN A 221 68.78 -1.15 -41.41
N HIS A 222 68.30 -1.22 -40.16
CA HIS A 222 69.17 -1.35 -39.00
C HIS A 222 69.93 -2.67 -39.04
N VAL A 223 69.22 -3.79 -39.20
CA VAL A 223 69.82 -5.13 -39.25
C VAL A 223 70.82 -5.23 -40.41
N TYR A 224 70.43 -4.75 -41.59
CA TYR A 224 71.31 -4.70 -42.76
C TYR A 224 72.59 -3.90 -42.47
N ASN A 225 72.48 -2.71 -41.88
CA ASN A 225 73.64 -1.87 -41.58
C ASN A 225 74.56 -2.48 -40.51
N VAL A 226 74.00 -3.11 -39.48
CA VAL A 226 74.78 -3.85 -38.47
C VAL A 226 75.53 -5.01 -39.12
N MET A 227 74.87 -5.80 -39.96
CA MET A 227 75.49 -6.90 -40.70
C MET A 227 76.56 -6.39 -41.68
N ASN A 228 76.32 -5.24 -42.31
CA ASN A 228 77.27 -4.59 -43.21
C ASN A 228 78.52 -4.10 -42.47
N MET A 229 78.37 -3.49 -41.28
CA MET A 229 79.50 -3.11 -40.43
C MET A 229 80.33 -4.32 -39.99
N GLN A 230 79.70 -5.51 -39.87
CA GLN A 230 80.38 -6.77 -39.57
C GLN A 230 80.95 -7.48 -40.81
N GLY A 231 80.84 -6.88 -42.01
CA GLY A 231 81.32 -7.47 -43.27
C GLY A 231 80.45 -8.59 -43.86
N LYS A 232 79.23 -8.78 -43.34
CA LYS A 232 78.31 -9.90 -43.68
C LYS A 232 77.07 -9.49 -44.49
N ALA A 233 77.09 -8.33 -45.15
CA ALA A 233 75.92 -7.83 -45.89
C ALA A 233 75.44 -8.79 -47.00
N SER A 234 76.35 -9.40 -47.76
CA SER A 234 76.02 -10.33 -48.84
C SER A 234 75.41 -11.65 -48.34
N GLU A 235 75.89 -12.15 -47.20
CA GLU A 235 75.33 -13.32 -46.49
C GLU A 235 73.92 -13.02 -45.99
N PHE A 236 73.70 -11.86 -45.37
CA PHE A 236 72.39 -11.43 -44.89
C PHE A 236 71.39 -11.29 -46.05
N VAL A 237 71.76 -10.61 -47.14
CA VAL A 237 70.87 -10.45 -48.31
C VAL A 237 70.53 -11.80 -48.94
N SER A 238 71.51 -12.73 -49.02
CA SER A 238 71.28 -14.08 -49.53
C SER A 238 70.35 -14.88 -48.62
N ALA A 239 70.55 -14.84 -47.30
CA ALA A 239 69.71 -15.50 -46.32
C ALA A 239 68.28 -14.93 -46.33
N TYR A 240 68.14 -13.60 -46.31
CA TYR A 240 66.86 -12.90 -46.37
C TYR A 240 66.08 -13.22 -47.66
N LYS A 241 66.76 -13.21 -48.81
CA LYS A 241 66.16 -13.64 -50.09
C LYS A 241 65.76 -15.11 -50.09
N SER A 242 66.57 -15.99 -49.50
CA SER A 242 66.25 -17.42 -49.42
C SER A 242 65.01 -17.68 -48.55
N ILE A 243 64.82 -16.91 -47.48
CA ILE A 243 63.62 -16.97 -46.62
C ILE A 243 62.38 -16.48 -47.37
N LEU A 244 62.50 -15.36 -48.11
CA LEU A 244 61.42 -14.83 -48.96
C LEU A 244 61.03 -15.79 -50.10
N LEU A 245 62.01 -16.48 -50.70
CA LEU A 245 61.80 -17.42 -51.82
C LEU A 245 61.35 -18.82 -51.38
N ALA A 246 61.66 -19.23 -50.14
CA ALA A 246 61.34 -20.57 -49.64
C ALA A 246 59.88 -20.76 -49.19
N GLY A 247 59.06 -19.70 -49.18
CA GLY A 247 57.63 -19.80 -48.88
C GLY A 247 57.30 -20.48 -47.54
N GLY A 248 58.19 -20.38 -46.54
CA GLY A 248 58.02 -21.03 -45.26
C GLY A 248 56.80 -20.49 -44.50
N THR A 249 56.00 -21.41 -43.95
CA THR A 249 54.72 -21.17 -43.26
C THR A 249 54.78 -20.29 -42.02
N ASP A 250 55.97 -19.97 -41.52
CA ASP A 250 56.18 -19.25 -40.25
C ASP A 250 56.43 -17.73 -40.43
N ILE A 251 56.54 -17.24 -41.66
CA ILE A 251 56.74 -15.81 -41.96
C ILE A 251 55.72 -15.42 -43.03
N ALA A 252 54.71 -14.65 -42.64
CA ALA A 252 53.80 -14.05 -43.61
C ALA A 252 54.62 -13.19 -44.57
N THR A 253 54.65 -13.53 -45.86
CA THR A 253 55.32 -12.68 -46.83
C THR A 253 54.60 -11.32 -46.87
N SER A 254 55.33 -10.25 -47.22
CA SER A 254 54.72 -8.93 -47.40
C SER A 254 53.49 -9.01 -48.31
N ASP A 255 53.52 -9.89 -49.32
CA ASP A 255 52.40 -10.16 -50.23
C ASP A 255 51.17 -10.77 -49.55
N GLN A 256 51.33 -11.74 -48.62
CA GLN A 256 50.21 -12.33 -47.87
C GLN A 256 49.57 -11.31 -46.91
N THR A 257 50.40 -10.52 -46.24
CA THR A 257 49.91 -9.49 -45.32
C THR A 257 49.23 -8.34 -46.08
N MET A 258 49.78 -7.95 -47.23
CA MET A 258 49.15 -6.98 -48.14
C MET A 258 47.86 -7.51 -48.76
N ALA A 259 47.75 -8.82 -49.02
CA ALA A 259 46.49 -9.43 -49.47
C ALA A 259 45.40 -9.32 -48.40
N LEU A 260 45.72 -9.60 -47.13
CA LEU A 260 44.80 -9.40 -46.00
C LEU A 260 44.42 -7.93 -45.84
N LEU A 261 45.39 -7.01 -45.89
CA LEU A 261 45.11 -5.58 -45.83
C LEU A 261 44.19 -5.12 -46.96
N ARG A 262 44.39 -5.61 -48.19
CA ARG A 262 43.52 -5.32 -49.34
C ARG A 262 42.10 -5.87 -49.14
N GLU A 263 41.96 -7.07 -48.58
CA GLU A 263 40.66 -7.65 -48.21
C GLU A 263 39.92 -6.78 -47.16
N LEU A 264 40.68 -6.20 -46.23
CA LEU A 264 40.17 -5.26 -45.21
C LEU A 264 40.01 -3.81 -45.73
N GLY A 265 40.23 -3.58 -47.02
CA GLY A 265 39.96 -2.30 -47.69
C GLY A 265 41.14 -1.31 -47.74
N TYR A 266 42.37 -1.78 -47.59
CA TYR A 266 43.59 -1.01 -47.86
C TYR A 266 43.75 -0.78 -49.37
N SER A 267 43.82 0.49 -49.78
CA SER A 267 43.78 0.87 -51.19
C SER A 267 45.10 1.43 -51.75
N SER A 268 46.13 1.61 -50.92
CA SER A 268 47.43 2.13 -51.38
C SER A 268 48.28 1.01 -51.98
N ASP A 269 49.04 1.33 -53.03
CA ASP A 269 50.06 0.44 -53.58
C ASP A 269 51.39 0.51 -52.80
N THR A 270 51.49 1.45 -51.85
CA THR A 270 52.67 1.58 -50.98
C THR A 270 52.52 0.65 -49.77
N THR A 271 53.56 -0.14 -49.51
CA THR A 271 53.68 -1.00 -48.33
C THR A 271 53.70 -0.16 -47.04
N PRO A 272 52.90 -0.50 -46.02
CA PRO A 272 52.97 0.16 -44.72
C PRO A 272 54.31 0.01 -44.00
N ASP A 273 54.74 1.05 -43.28
CA ASP A 273 56.00 1.07 -42.52
C ASP A 273 56.14 -0.10 -41.52
N ILE A 274 55.04 -0.58 -40.92
CA ILE A 274 55.07 -1.74 -40.01
C ILE A 274 55.57 -3.03 -40.66
N LEU A 275 55.39 -3.18 -41.99
CA LEU A 275 55.84 -4.36 -42.72
C LEU A 275 57.33 -4.30 -43.07
N ASP A 276 57.99 -3.14 -42.89
CA ASP A 276 59.45 -3.00 -42.99
C ASP A 276 60.18 -3.37 -41.68
N LEU A 277 59.41 -3.71 -40.63
CA LEU A 277 59.92 -4.16 -39.34
C LEU A 277 60.01 -5.69 -39.28
N ILE A 278 61.15 -6.17 -38.78
CA ILE A 278 61.38 -7.58 -38.47
C ILE A 278 61.00 -7.82 -37.01
N PHE A 279 59.91 -8.55 -36.81
CA PHE A 279 59.45 -8.93 -35.48
C PHE A 279 60.17 -10.16 -34.96
N ASN A 280 60.63 -10.11 -33.71
CA ASN A 280 61.21 -11.27 -33.06
C ASN A 280 60.18 -12.39 -32.93
N ARG A 281 60.60 -13.63 -33.23
CA ARG A 281 59.75 -14.83 -33.16
C ARG A 281 59.12 -15.02 -31.78
N TYR A 282 59.89 -14.79 -30.72
CA TYR A 282 59.44 -14.98 -29.35
C TYR A 282 59.01 -13.65 -28.72
N ALA A 283 57.81 -13.63 -28.15
CA ALA A 283 57.37 -12.55 -27.30
C ALA A 283 57.94 -12.72 -25.88
N GLN A 284 58.24 -11.61 -25.22
CA GLN A 284 58.80 -11.60 -23.85
C GLN A 284 57.72 -11.17 -22.86
N LYS A 285 57.54 -11.94 -21.79
CA LYS A 285 56.60 -11.60 -20.71
C LYS A 285 57.07 -10.33 -19.99
N LEU A 286 56.19 -9.34 -19.90
CA LEU A 286 56.44 -8.13 -19.12
C LEU A 286 56.28 -8.46 -17.63
N LYS A 287 57.35 -8.25 -16.86
CA LYS A 287 57.42 -8.59 -15.42
C LYS A 287 57.19 -7.38 -14.49
N GLY A 288 57.01 -6.19 -15.05
CA GLY A 288 56.74 -4.98 -14.28
C GLY A 288 55.32 -4.96 -13.71
N PRO A 289 55.04 -4.10 -12.71
CA PRO A 289 53.68 -3.91 -12.21
C PRO A 289 52.76 -3.36 -13.31
N VAL A 290 51.47 -3.75 -13.29
CA VAL A 290 50.48 -3.23 -14.25
C VAL A 290 50.12 -1.78 -13.91
N ILE A 291 49.74 -1.53 -12.65
CA ILE A 291 49.24 -0.24 -12.16
C ILE A 291 50.18 0.37 -11.11
N ASP A 292 50.47 -0.35 -10.04
CA ASP A 292 51.34 0.12 -8.96
C ASP A 292 52.20 -1.04 -8.46
N ASP A 293 53.28 -0.75 -7.74
CA ASP A 293 54.15 -1.76 -7.12
C ASP A 293 53.56 -2.38 -5.84
N ARG A 294 52.30 -2.05 -5.53
CA ARG A 294 51.49 -2.55 -4.42
C ARG A 294 50.41 -3.53 -4.92
N PRO A 295 49.93 -4.45 -4.06
CA PRO A 295 48.78 -5.28 -4.36
C PRO A 295 47.55 -4.45 -4.77
N LEU A 296 46.77 -4.95 -5.72
CA LEU A 296 45.53 -4.30 -6.18
C LEU A 296 44.53 -4.16 -5.02
N SER A 297 43.86 -3.02 -4.96
CA SER A 297 42.88 -2.69 -3.93
C SER A 297 41.67 -1.96 -4.52
N GLU A 298 40.48 -2.28 -3.99
CA GLU A 298 39.21 -1.61 -4.33
C GLU A 298 39.05 -0.26 -3.62
N THR A 299 39.92 0.06 -2.66
CA THR A 299 39.84 1.30 -1.87
C THR A 299 41.12 2.13 -1.91
N ALA A 300 42.29 1.51 -2.09
CA ALA A 300 43.55 2.23 -2.13
C ALA A 300 43.85 2.81 -3.53
N PHE A 301 44.24 4.08 -3.56
CA PHE A 301 44.73 4.79 -4.75
C PHE A 301 46.21 4.49 -5.02
N ILE A 302 46.70 4.92 -6.18
CA ILE A 302 48.13 4.88 -6.52
C ILE A 302 48.92 5.64 -5.46
N ARG A 303 50.03 5.06 -5.00
CA ARG A 303 50.89 5.71 -4.01
C ARG A 303 51.56 6.98 -4.52
N ASP A 304 52.14 7.74 -3.62
CA ASP A 304 52.96 8.90 -3.99
C ASP A 304 54.29 8.47 -4.64
N TYR A 305 54.64 9.17 -5.72
CA TYR A 305 55.88 8.97 -6.49
C TYR A 305 56.67 10.28 -6.67
N ALA A 306 56.02 11.44 -6.63
CA ALA A 306 56.65 12.73 -6.93
C ALA A 306 56.52 13.72 -5.76
N VAL A 307 57.49 14.63 -5.66
CA VAL A 307 57.47 15.73 -4.68
C VAL A 307 56.39 16.76 -5.04
N PRO A 308 55.90 17.57 -4.08
CA PRO A 308 54.87 18.57 -4.34
C PRO A 308 55.33 19.63 -5.35
N LEU A 309 54.42 20.10 -6.20
CA LEU A 309 54.63 21.27 -7.06
C LEU A 309 54.06 22.52 -6.38
N PRO A 310 54.83 23.63 -6.24
CA PRO A 310 54.31 24.86 -5.65
C PRO A 310 53.06 25.38 -6.37
N PRO A 311 52.04 25.88 -5.66
CA PRO A 311 51.98 26.17 -4.21
C PRO A 311 51.54 24.98 -3.34
N ASP A 312 51.31 23.80 -3.90
CA ASP A 312 50.80 22.65 -3.15
C ASP A 312 51.88 22.03 -2.25
N THR A 313 51.46 21.46 -1.13
CA THR A 313 52.32 20.83 -0.11
C THR A 313 52.22 19.31 -0.11
N LYS A 314 51.26 18.73 -0.85
CA LYS A 314 51.06 17.28 -0.92
C LYS A 314 51.90 16.64 -2.02
N ASN A 315 52.53 15.52 -1.69
CA ASN A 315 53.16 14.66 -2.68
C ASN A 315 52.13 14.24 -3.76
N ARG A 316 52.64 13.85 -4.93
CA ARG A 316 51.83 13.46 -6.07
C ARG A 316 51.97 11.97 -6.33
N ASN A 317 50.84 11.30 -6.58
CA ASN A 317 50.87 10.03 -7.31
C ASN A 317 51.32 10.27 -8.76
N TYR A 318 51.79 9.23 -9.45
CA TYR A 318 52.34 9.42 -10.80
C TYR A 318 51.29 9.91 -11.81
N MET A 319 49.99 9.62 -11.58
CA MET A 319 48.91 10.05 -12.48
C MET A 319 48.69 11.57 -12.38
N GLN A 320 48.65 12.11 -11.17
CA GLN A 320 48.58 13.56 -10.96
C GLN A 320 49.86 14.25 -11.46
N TRP A 321 51.04 13.64 -11.24
CA TRP A 321 52.29 14.18 -11.80
C TRP A 321 52.27 14.24 -13.33
N LEU A 322 51.74 13.22 -14.01
CA LEU A 322 51.57 13.22 -15.47
C LEU A 322 50.65 14.35 -15.92
N VAL A 323 49.53 14.57 -15.22
CA VAL A 323 48.59 15.66 -15.52
C VAL A 323 49.22 17.03 -15.30
N ASP A 324 49.87 17.24 -14.15
CA ASP A 324 50.50 18.51 -13.80
C ASP A 324 51.63 18.84 -14.78
N SER A 325 52.48 17.85 -15.10
CA SER A 325 53.57 17.99 -16.06
C SER A 325 53.04 18.24 -17.48
N ALA A 326 51.96 17.57 -17.88
CA ALA A 326 51.32 17.78 -19.18
C ALA A 326 50.68 19.15 -19.33
N LYS A 327 50.23 19.78 -18.24
CA LYS A 327 49.69 21.15 -18.27
C LYS A 327 50.79 22.22 -18.29
N THR A 328 51.99 21.90 -17.82
CA THR A 328 53.02 22.90 -17.51
C THR A 328 54.26 22.81 -18.39
N SER A 329 54.77 21.61 -18.67
CA SER A 329 56.06 21.43 -19.35
C SER A 329 56.22 20.04 -19.97
N PHE A 330 56.29 19.99 -21.31
CA PHE A 330 56.68 18.77 -22.03
C PHE A 330 58.07 18.27 -21.64
N GLU A 331 59.03 19.14 -21.34
CA GLU A 331 60.37 18.72 -20.94
C GLU A 331 60.38 17.96 -19.61
N THR A 332 59.50 18.35 -18.69
CA THR A 332 59.33 17.62 -17.41
C THR A 332 58.81 16.21 -17.67
N LEU A 333 57.82 16.05 -18.57
CA LEU A 333 57.35 14.73 -19.02
C LEU A 333 58.47 13.92 -19.69
N ARG A 334 59.23 14.53 -20.61
CA ARG A 334 60.27 13.85 -21.40
C ARG A 334 61.48 13.44 -20.58
N THR A 335 61.88 14.26 -19.62
CA THR A 335 63.06 14.00 -18.76
C THR A 335 62.74 13.30 -17.46
N GLU A 336 61.45 13.15 -17.12
CA GLU A 336 60.97 12.46 -15.91
C GLU A 336 61.48 13.12 -14.62
N ALA A 337 61.57 14.45 -14.62
CA ALA A 337 62.05 15.22 -13.49
C ALA A 337 61.00 15.32 -12.36
N GLY A 338 61.47 15.28 -11.10
CA GLY A 338 60.62 15.54 -9.92
C GLY A 338 60.12 14.29 -9.18
N PHE A 339 60.55 13.09 -9.56
CA PHE A 339 60.28 11.88 -8.79
C PHE A 339 61.14 11.78 -7.53
N ILE A 340 60.56 11.21 -6.47
CA ILE A 340 61.26 10.93 -5.21
C ILE A 340 62.45 9.98 -5.51
N ASP A 341 63.61 10.28 -4.93
CA ASP A 341 64.87 9.55 -5.14
C ASP A 341 65.34 9.45 -6.61
N ASN A 342 64.81 10.29 -7.52
CA ASN A 342 65.02 10.18 -8.96
C ASN A 342 64.68 8.78 -9.52
N LYS A 343 63.67 8.11 -8.95
CA LYS A 343 63.18 6.81 -9.43
C LYS A 343 61.83 6.94 -10.12
N SER A 344 61.84 6.83 -11.44
CA SER A 344 60.60 6.79 -12.22
C SER A 344 59.77 5.54 -11.92
N PRO A 345 58.43 5.63 -11.95
CA PRO A 345 57.55 4.47 -11.91
C PRO A 345 57.83 3.52 -13.08
N THR A 346 57.78 2.21 -12.83
CA THR A 346 57.91 1.16 -13.86
C THR A 346 56.59 0.50 -14.21
N ALA A 347 55.46 1.07 -13.75
CA ALA A 347 54.14 0.53 -14.01
C ALA A 347 53.76 0.67 -15.49
N MET A 348 53.09 -0.33 -16.05
CA MET A 348 52.69 -0.32 -17.46
C MET A 348 51.76 0.85 -17.78
N LEU A 349 50.77 1.13 -16.91
CA LEU A 349 49.87 2.28 -17.10
C LEU A 349 50.65 3.61 -17.16
N TYR A 350 51.66 3.81 -16.32
CA TYR A 350 52.51 5.00 -16.36
C TYR A 350 53.26 5.12 -17.70
N LEU A 351 53.91 4.04 -18.15
CA LEU A 351 54.70 4.05 -19.39
C LEU A 351 53.84 4.35 -20.62
N VAL A 352 52.68 3.71 -20.73
CA VAL A 352 51.75 3.90 -21.86
C VAL A 352 51.13 5.30 -21.81
N MET A 353 50.69 5.78 -20.64
CA MET A 353 50.08 7.11 -20.50
C MET A 353 51.08 8.24 -20.78
N ARG A 354 52.31 8.10 -20.28
CA ARG A 354 53.40 9.05 -20.58
C ARG A 354 53.68 9.12 -22.07
N PHE A 355 53.76 7.96 -22.73
CA PHE A 355 53.90 7.91 -24.17
C PHE A 355 52.70 8.57 -24.87
N ALA A 356 51.47 8.31 -24.44
CA ALA A 356 50.26 8.92 -25.00
C ALA A 356 50.29 10.45 -24.93
N LEU A 357 50.71 11.00 -23.78
CA LEU A 357 50.91 12.43 -23.59
C LEU A 357 51.95 13.02 -24.53
N MET A 358 53.11 12.36 -24.67
CA MET A 358 54.16 12.80 -25.59
C MET A 358 53.67 12.80 -27.04
N GLN A 359 52.92 11.77 -27.45
CA GLN A 359 52.35 11.69 -28.79
C GLN A 359 51.24 12.73 -29.03
N SER A 360 50.50 13.10 -27.99
CA SER A 360 49.49 14.16 -28.07
C SER A 360 50.15 15.53 -28.23
N TYR A 361 51.21 15.83 -27.47
CA TYR A 361 52.02 17.05 -27.64
C TYR A 361 52.56 17.18 -29.08
N TRP A 362 53.13 16.09 -29.59
CA TRP A 362 53.59 16.05 -30.97
C TRP A 362 52.45 16.30 -31.96
N LYS A 363 51.30 15.63 -31.83
CA LYS A 363 50.14 15.90 -32.70
C LYS A 363 49.67 17.36 -32.61
N THR A 364 49.53 17.92 -31.42
CA THR A 364 49.13 19.32 -31.23
C THR A 364 50.09 20.27 -31.94
N SER A 365 51.39 20.00 -31.89
CA SER A 365 52.37 20.80 -32.65
C SER A 365 52.12 20.76 -34.15
N ILE A 366 51.78 19.59 -34.70
CA ILE A 366 51.50 19.42 -36.12
C ILE A 366 50.17 20.10 -36.49
N ASP A 367 49.14 19.98 -35.67
CA ASP A 367 47.85 20.63 -35.89
C ASP A 367 48.00 22.18 -35.87
N LEU A 368 48.86 22.73 -35.00
CA LEU A 368 49.23 24.16 -34.96
C LEU A 368 50.04 24.59 -36.20
N HIS A 369 51.00 23.77 -36.65
CA HIS A 369 51.72 24.03 -37.91
C HIS A 369 50.76 24.02 -39.11
N ARG A 370 49.81 23.08 -39.15
CA ARG A 370 48.79 23.00 -40.21
C ARG A 370 47.88 24.23 -40.24
N SER A 371 47.50 24.77 -39.07
CA SER A 371 46.63 25.96 -39.00
C SER A 371 47.36 27.29 -39.25
N ALA A 372 48.66 27.36 -38.96
CA ALA A 372 49.47 28.58 -39.14
C ALA A 372 49.87 28.87 -40.60
N VAL A 373 49.81 27.88 -41.50
CA VAL A 373 50.24 28.04 -42.89
C VAL A 373 49.12 28.70 -43.73
N VAL A 374 49.28 29.99 -44.00
CA VAL A 374 48.27 30.82 -44.70
C VAL A 374 48.38 30.77 -46.23
N ASN A 375 49.52 30.34 -46.83
CA ASN A 375 49.73 30.32 -48.29
C ASN A 375 50.69 29.20 -48.79
N GLY A 376 50.79 28.08 -48.08
CA GLY A 376 51.65 26.94 -48.45
C GLY A 376 51.04 25.60 -48.03
N VAL A 377 51.71 24.48 -48.31
CA VAL A 377 51.30 23.15 -47.82
C VAL A 377 52.32 22.69 -46.78
N PHE A 378 51.89 22.53 -45.52
CA PHE A 378 52.68 21.79 -44.54
C PHE A 378 52.59 20.30 -44.88
N ASP A 379 53.71 19.69 -45.28
CA ASP A 379 53.75 18.28 -45.65
C ASP A 379 53.67 17.40 -44.39
N VAL A 380 52.44 17.10 -44.01
CA VAL A 380 52.12 16.24 -42.86
C VAL A 380 52.70 14.84 -43.07
N GLU A 381 52.77 14.33 -44.30
CA GLU A 381 53.29 12.99 -44.57
C GLU A 381 54.79 12.89 -44.28
N LEU A 382 55.57 13.93 -44.59
CA LEU A 382 57.00 13.94 -44.30
C LEU A 382 57.31 13.88 -42.79
N VAL A 383 56.50 14.54 -41.96
CA VAL A 383 56.72 14.58 -40.50
C VAL A 383 56.09 13.40 -39.76
N ARG A 384 55.21 12.63 -40.41
CA ARG A 384 54.66 11.38 -39.85
C ARG A 384 55.69 10.29 -39.67
N SER A 385 56.69 10.18 -40.56
CA SER A 385 57.66 9.10 -40.47
C SER A 385 58.61 9.31 -39.30
N GLU A 386 58.91 8.25 -38.56
CA GLU A 386 60.03 8.27 -37.62
C GLU A 386 61.34 8.07 -38.38
N PRO A 387 62.31 8.99 -38.22
CA PRO A 387 63.60 8.84 -38.88
C PRO A 387 64.32 7.61 -38.32
N GLN A 388 64.69 6.68 -39.20
CA GLN A 388 65.38 5.45 -38.82
C GLN A 388 66.75 5.70 -38.18
N PHE A 389 67.39 6.82 -38.52
CA PHE A 389 68.65 7.27 -37.95
C PHE A 389 68.58 8.77 -37.66
N ILE A 390 68.97 9.17 -36.45
CA ILE A 390 68.99 10.57 -36.03
C ILE A 390 70.42 11.10 -36.19
N ASN A 391 70.59 12.18 -36.95
CA ASN A 391 71.88 12.86 -37.20
C ASN A 391 72.99 12.00 -37.85
N VAL A 392 72.65 10.92 -38.55
CA VAL A 392 73.65 10.01 -39.18
C VAL A 392 73.75 10.18 -40.71
N LYS A 393 72.70 10.62 -41.42
CA LYS A 393 72.66 10.64 -42.89
C LYS A 393 72.59 12.07 -43.44
N GLN A 394 73.57 12.46 -44.25
CA GLN A 394 73.71 13.82 -44.79
C GLN A 394 72.72 14.16 -45.93
N ASP A 395 72.19 13.15 -46.63
CA ASP A 395 71.33 13.31 -47.83
C ASP A 395 69.82 13.13 -47.56
N GLN A 396 69.36 13.08 -46.30
CA GLN A 396 67.93 13.00 -45.99
C GLN A 396 67.32 14.39 -45.75
N LYS A 397 66.12 14.61 -46.32
CA LYS A 397 65.31 15.83 -46.11
C LYS A 397 64.90 16.04 -44.64
N VAL A 398 64.89 14.99 -43.81
CA VAL A 398 64.63 15.03 -42.36
C VAL A 398 65.55 14.03 -41.67
N SER A 399 66.65 14.52 -41.08
CA SER A 399 67.58 13.71 -40.25
C SER A 399 67.39 13.95 -38.74
N GLU A 400 66.53 14.90 -38.38
CA GLU A 400 66.27 15.33 -37.01
C GLU A 400 65.19 14.48 -36.35
N SER A 401 65.15 14.47 -35.01
CA SER A 401 64.12 13.77 -34.23
C SER A 401 62.69 14.09 -34.70
N ARG A 402 61.75 13.14 -34.56
CA ARG A 402 60.32 13.38 -34.81
C ARG A 402 59.77 14.61 -34.05
N PHE A 403 60.36 14.91 -32.90
CA PHE A 403 60.00 16.05 -32.08
C PHE A 403 60.56 17.39 -32.58
N ALA A 404 61.38 17.42 -33.63
CA ALA A 404 62.05 18.63 -34.11
C ALA A 404 61.09 19.80 -34.37
N GLN A 405 59.93 19.53 -34.96
CA GLN A 405 58.92 20.55 -35.25
C GLN A 405 58.36 21.23 -34.00
N MET A 406 58.46 20.59 -32.83
CA MET A 406 58.06 21.18 -31.55
C MET A 406 59.11 22.16 -31.01
N TYR A 407 60.38 21.99 -31.36
CA TYR A 407 61.46 22.88 -30.91
C TYR A 407 61.73 24.04 -31.87
N THR A 408 61.02 24.09 -33.00
CA THR A 408 61.09 25.21 -33.94
C THR A 408 60.08 26.31 -33.53
N PRO A 409 60.48 27.59 -33.45
CA PRO A 409 59.53 28.70 -33.30
C PRO A 409 58.54 28.77 -34.47
N LEU A 410 57.28 29.11 -34.21
CA LEU A 410 56.21 29.18 -35.21
C LEU A 410 55.62 30.60 -35.28
N ALA A 411 55.90 31.29 -36.39
CA ALA A 411 55.48 32.67 -36.60
C ALA A 411 53.94 32.83 -36.47
N GLY A 412 53.51 33.83 -35.69
CA GLY A 412 52.09 34.09 -35.41
C GLY A 412 51.48 33.25 -34.27
N ILE A 413 52.23 32.30 -33.71
CA ILE A 413 51.81 31.48 -32.56
C ILE A 413 52.78 31.65 -31.38
N THR A 414 54.09 31.56 -31.63
CA THR A 414 55.14 31.67 -30.61
C THR A 414 55.65 33.11 -30.43
N GLU A 415 56.08 33.46 -29.22
CA GLU A 415 56.82 34.71 -28.97
C GLU A 415 58.23 34.67 -29.61
N PRO A 416 58.89 35.82 -29.82
CA PRO A 416 60.27 35.86 -30.34
C PRO A 416 61.23 35.04 -29.45
N ASN A 417 61.94 34.09 -30.05
CA ASN A 417 62.86 33.14 -29.38
C ASN A 417 62.19 32.07 -28.49
N GLU A 418 60.86 31.95 -28.51
CA GLU A 418 60.13 30.87 -27.83
C GLU A 418 59.94 29.69 -28.78
N THR A 419 60.28 28.48 -28.34
CA THR A 419 59.99 27.25 -29.09
C THR A 419 58.51 26.89 -28.99
N LEU A 420 57.94 26.26 -30.02
CA LEU A 420 56.52 25.86 -30.00
C LEU A 420 56.14 24.98 -28.80
N VAL A 421 57.04 24.07 -28.38
CA VAL A 421 56.84 23.20 -27.22
C VAL A 421 56.66 23.97 -25.91
N ALA A 422 57.36 25.09 -25.74
CA ALA A 422 57.23 25.97 -24.58
C ALA A 422 55.94 26.80 -24.63
N ALA A 423 55.44 27.08 -25.84
CA ALA A 423 54.20 27.80 -26.06
C ALA A 423 52.93 26.94 -25.86
N ILE A 424 52.98 25.62 -26.12
CA ILE A 424 51.78 24.76 -26.02
C ILE A 424 51.06 24.87 -24.66
N PRO A 425 51.74 24.84 -23.49
CA PRO A 425 51.10 25.02 -22.19
C PRO A 425 50.26 26.30 -22.07
N ARG A 426 50.74 27.44 -22.59
CA ARG A 426 50.00 28.72 -22.55
C ARG A 426 48.87 28.81 -23.60
N LEU A 427 48.89 27.97 -24.62
CA LEU A 427 47.84 27.89 -25.65
C LEU A 427 46.69 26.96 -25.26
N PHE A 428 46.88 26.17 -24.20
CA PHE A 428 45.92 25.21 -23.69
C PHE A 428 44.57 25.87 -23.37
N GLY A 429 43.49 25.35 -23.95
CA GLY A 429 42.13 25.87 -23.73
C GLY A 429 41.83 27.22 -24.41
N VAL A 430 42.83 27.86 -25.04
CA VAL A 430 42.67 29.10 -25.80
C VAL A 430 42.48 28.81 -27.29
N ARG A 431 43.18 27.79 -27.80
CA ARG A 431 43.20 27.40 -29.21
C ARG A 431 42.54 26.04 -29.44
N THR A 432 41.70 25.92 -30.47
CA THR A 432 40.98 24.67 -30.80
C THR A 432 41.92 23.53 -31.16
N GLU A 433 43.10 23.85 -31.70
CA GLU A 433 44.16 22.87 -32.03
C GLU A 433 44.70 22.14 -30.78
N THR A 434 44.49 22.69 -29.58
CA THR A 434 44.88 22.06 -28.30
C THR A 434 43.80 21.14 -27.72
N ALA A 435 42.62 21.05 -28.33
CA ALA A 435 41.47 20.33 -27.78
C ALA A 435 41.78 18.86 -27.48
N HIS A 436 42.47 18.15 -28.38
CA HIS A 436 42.83 16.75 -28.18
C HIS A 436 43.76 16.51 -26.98
N LEU A 437 44.72 17.42 -26.76
CA LEU A 437 45.57 17.39 -25.58
C LEU A 437 44.75 17.71 -24.32
N GLY A 438 43.82 18.67 -24.42
CA GLY A 438 42.85 19.00 -23.37
C GLY A 438 42.01 17.82 -22.91
N GLU A 439 41.36 17.14 -23.85
CA GLU A 439 40.53 15.96 -23.61
C GLU A 439 41.34 14.84 -22.94
N LEU A 440 42.56 14.57 -23.41
CA LEU A 440 43.42 13.55 -22.82
C LEU A 440 43.84 13.90 -21.39
N ILE A 441 44.23 15.16 -21.15
CA ILE A 441 44.59 15.63 -19.81
C ILE A 441 43.39 15.58 -18.86
N ALA A 442 42.19 15.94 -19.33
CA ALA A 442 40.96 15.82 -18.55
C ALA A 442 40.64 14.35 -18.22
N ALA A 443 40.86 13.44 -19.17
CA ALA A 443 40.68 12.00 -18.96
C ALA A 443 41.69 11.42 -17.98
N ALA A 444 42.96 11.82 -18.06
CA ALA A 444 43.94 11.43 -17.07
C ALA A 444 43.59 12.00 -15.68
N GLN A 445 43.06 13.22 -15.62
CA GLN A 445 42.65 13.87 -14.36
C GLN A 445 41.49 13.13 -13.68
N SER A 446 40.50 12.64 -14.42
CA SER A 446 39.37 11.89 -13.85
C SER A 446 39.78 10.54 -13.27
N LEU A 447 40.90 9.97 -13.73
CA LEU A 447 41.45 8.69 -13.28
C LEU A 447 42.37 8.79 -12.05
N VAL A 448 42.78 9.98 -11.63
CA VAL A 448 43.77 10.18 -10.54
C VAL A 448 43.35 9.55 -9.21
N ASN A 449 42.06 9.61 -8.88
CA ASN A 449 41.50 9.13 -7.61
C ASN A 449 40.74 7.81 -7.78
N VAL A 450 41.03 7.05 -8.83
CA VAL A 450 40.42 5.73 -9.04
C VAL A 450 41.26 4.67 -8.30
N PRO A 451 40.64 3.75 -7.54
CA PRO A 451 41.35 2.65 -6.88
C PRO A 451 42.15 1.78 -7.84
N THR A 452 43.27 1.24 -7.36
CA THR A 452 44.22 0.45 -8.18
C THR A 452 43.60 -0.77 -8.86
N ALA A 453 42.65 -1.47 -8.22
CA ALA A 453 41.96 -2.62 -8.82
C ALA A 453 40.97 -2.22 -9.93
N ARG A 454 40.38 -1.02 -9.86
CA ARG A 454 39.52 -0.49 -10.93
C ARG A 454 40.37 -0.03 -12.12
N LEU A 455 41.49 0.65 -11.86
CA LEU A 455 42.47 1.03 -12.88
C LEU A 455 43.05 -0.17 -13.64
N GLU A 456 43.30 -1.29 -12.95
CA GLU A 456 43.79 -2.52 -13.59
C GLU A 456 42.79 -3.07 -14.62
N ARG A 457 41.52 -3.21 -14.22
CA ARG A 457 40.45 -3.63 -15.12
C ARG A 457 40.29 -2.70 -16.31
N LEU A 458 40.28 -1.38 -16.07
CA LEU A 458 40.19 -0.36 -17.11
C LEU A 458 41.35 -0.46 -18.12
N PHE A 459 42.57 -0.68 -17.63
CA PHE A 459 43.75 -0.85 -18.46
C PHE A 459 43.67 -2.15 -19.29
N ALA A 460 43.34 -3.27 -18.66
CA ALA A 460 43.19 -4.57 -19.33
C ALA A 460 42.13 -4.49 -20.44
N GLU A 461 40.95 -3.96 -20.11
CA GLU A 461 39.86 -3.74 -21.06
C GLU A 461 40.30 -2.88 -22.24
N HIS A 462 41.03 -1.79 -22.01
CA HIS A 462 41.55 -0.94 -23.09
C HIS A 462 42.49 -1.70 -24.04
N ILE A 463 43.42 -2.50 -23.49
CA ILE A 463 44.32 -3.33 -24.29
C ILE A 463 43.54 -4.38 -25.09
N ASP A 464 42.52 -4.98 -24.50
CA ASP A 464 41.66 -5.99 -25.14
C ASP A 464 40.88 -5.38 -26.32
N LEU A 465 40.39 -4.14 -26.17
CA LEU A 465 39.73 -3.36 -27.23
C LEU A 465 40.64 -3.07 -28.43
N CYS A 466 41.95 -2.97 -28.20
CA CYS A 466 42.94 -2.69 -29.23
C CYS A 466 43.50 -3.96 -29.89
N SER A 467 43.23 -5.15 -29.33
CA SER A 467 43.85 -6.40 -29.74
C SER A 467 42.86 -7.38 -30.38
N TYR A 468 41.85 -7.82 -29.64
CA TYR A 468 40.95 -8.87 -30.11
C TYR A 468 39.46 -8.52 -30.02
N ARG A 469 38.97 -7.69 -29.08
CA ARG A 469 37.52 -7.49 -28.78
C ARG A 469 36.68 -6.87 -29.92
N LEU A 470 36.47 -7.61 -31.01
CA LEU A 470 35.66 -7.22 -32.16
C LEU A 470 34.19 -7.04 -31.76
N ASP A 471 33.72 -7.83 -30.80
CA ASP A 471 32.39 -7.74 -30.20
C ASP A 471 32.12 -6.33 -29.66
N ALA A 472 33.11 -5.69 -29.01
CA ALA A 472 32.95 -4.35 -28.46
C ALA A 472 32.80 -3.28 -29.56
N TRP A 473 33.49 -3.46 -30.69
CA TRP A 473 33.33 -2.60 -31.87
C TRP A 473 31.97 -2.79 -32.55
N GLN A 474 31.48 -4.03 -32.64
CA GLN A 474 30.13 -4.33 -33.12
C GLN A 474 29.05 -3.74 -32.20
N GLN A 475 29.21 -3.90 -30.88
CA GLN A 475 28.35 -3.26 -29.89
C GLN A 475 28.41 -1.74 -29.95
N GLY A 476 29.54 -1.15 -30.32
CA GLY A 476 29.65 0.29 -30.54
C GLY A 476 28.72 0.80 -31.65
N LEU A 477 28.52 0.01 -32.71
CA LEU A 477 27.53 0.33 -33.76
C LEU A 477 26.11 0.28 -33.20
N VAL A 478 25.80 -0.74 -32.38
CA VAL A 478 24.49 -0.88 -31.72
C VAL A 478 24.25 0.27 -30.73
N ARG A 479 25.27 0.70 -30.00
CA ARG A 479 25.19 1.86 -29.11
C ARG A 479 24.92 3.14 -29.88
N TYR A 480 25.63 3.39 -30.98
CA TYR A 480 25.34 4.53 -31.84
C TYR A 480 23.88 4.51 -32.30
N GLN A 481 23.39 3.34 -32.73
CA GLN A 481 21.98 3.16 -33.12
C GLN A 481 21.02 3.48 -31.97
N LEU A 482 21.29 2.95 -30.78
CA LEU A 482 20.46 3.18 -29.59
C LEU A 482 20.45 4.66 -29.22
N SER A 483 21.60 5.32 -29.16
CA SER A 483 21.71 6.77 -28.94
C SER A 483 20.96 7.57 -30.00
N ALA A 484 21.06 7.18 -31.27
CA ALA A 484 20.33 7.80 -32.38
C ALA A 484 18.80 7.61 -32.25
N MET A 485 18.33 6.43 -31.84
CA MET A 485 16.91 6.16 -31.57
C MET A 485 16.39 7.02 -30.42
N ARG A 486 17.17 7.21 -29.36
CA ARG A 486 16.84 8.08 -28.23
C ARG A 486 16.88 9.57 -28.61
N ALA A 487 17.85 10.00 -29.42
CA ALA A 487 17.96 11.39 -29.89
C ALA A 487 16.80 11.79 -30.82
N ASN A 488 16.31 10.87 -31.66
CA ASN A 488 15.11 11.10 -32.49
C ASN A 488 13.83 11.35 -31.67
N GLN A 489 13.78 10.90 -30.42
CA GLN A 489 12.64 11.11 -29.53
C GLN A 489 12.58 12.55 -28.97
N TYR A 490 13.68 13.30 -29.00
CA TYR A 490 13.76 14.67 -28.43
C TYR A 490 13.34 15.80 -29.40
N ASN A 491 13.35 15.57 -30.73
CA ASN A 491 13.17 16.64 -31.72
C ASN A 491 11.72 16.85 -32.21
N ASN A 492 10.76 15.98 -31.83
CA ASN A 492 9.36 16.13 -32.22
C ASN A 492 8.55 16.69 -31.05
N GLN A 493 7.96 17.87 -31.28
CA GLN A 493 7.21 18.66 -30.31
C GLN A 493 6.04 17.87 -29.68
N ASN A 494 5.99 17.93 -28.34
CA ASN A 494 4.83 17.87 -27.44
C ASN A 494 4.04 16.58 -27.18
N GLU A 495 4.30 15.43 -27.81
CA GLU A 495 3.77 14.14 -27.31
C GLU A 495 4.73 12.98 -27.58
N ASN A 496 5.56 12.62 -26.60
CA ASN A 496 5.87 11.21 -26.36
C ASN A 496 6.55 11.00 -24.99
N PRO A 497 5.95 10.24 -24.06
CA PRO A 497 6.62 9.86 -22.82
C PRO A 497 7.79 8.93 -23.14
N GLY A 498 8.92 9.10 -22.45
CA GLY A 498 9.96 8.08 -22.43
C GLY A 498 9.38 6.70 -22.12
N GLY A 499 10.00 5.63 -22.64
CA GLY A 499 9.56 4.27 -22.41
C GLY A 499 10.36 3.20 -23.15
N THR A 500 10.27 1.97 -22.64
CA THR A 500 10.77 0.75 -23.28
C THR A 500 9.61 -0.21 -23.48
N TYR A 501 9.51 -0.80 -24.66
CA TYR A 501 8.59 -1.90 -24.91
C TYR A 501 9.18 -3.18 -24.31
N ILE A 502 8.48 -3.74 -23.33
CA ILE A 502 8.88 -4.99 -22.68
C ILE A 502 8.20 -6.12 -23.44
N GLY A 503 9.01 -7.04 -23.94
CA GLY A 503 8.55 -8.30 -24.52
C GLY A 503 9.45 -9.43 -24.02
N ALA A 504 8.87 -10.60 -23.78
CA ALA A 504 9.64 -11.81 -23.53
C ALA A 504 9.89 -12.51 -24.87
N TYR A 505 11.14 -12.93 -25.10
CA TYR A 505 11.47 -13.82 -26.20
C TYR A 505 12.30 -14.97 -25.64
N GLY A 506 12.06 -16.18 -26.14
CA GLY A 506 12.85 -17.36 -25.83
C GLY A 506 13.58 -17.82 -27.08
N TRP A 507 14.83 -18.25 -26.93
CA TRP A 507 15.50 -19.05 -27.94
C TRP A 507 15.42 -20.50 -27.52
N LEU A 508 14.92 -21.32 -28.44
CA LEU A 508 14.94 -22.76 -28.34
C LEU A 508 16.06 -23.22 -29.28
N GLU A 509 17.13 -23.70 -28.68
CA GLU A 509 18.28 -24.24 -29.40
C GLU A 509 18.10 -25.74 -29.61
N ASN A 510 18.69 -26.27 -30.70
CA ASN A 510 18.65 -27.70 -31.00
C ASN A 510 17.24 -28.33 -31.05
N ILE A 511 16.22 -27.56 -31.48
CA ILE A 511 14.88 -28.10 -31.68
C ILE A 511 14.93 -29.22 -32.70
N ARG A 512 14.59 -30.43 -32.27
CA ARG A 512 14.34 -31.57 -33.16
C ARG A 512 12.84 -31.87 -33.15
N PRO A 513 12.21 -32.06 -34.31
CA PRO A 513 10.79 -32.40 -34.37
C PRO A 513 10.55 -33.78 -33.73
N GLU A 514 9.59 -33.85 -32.80
CA GLU A 514 9.17 -35.09 -32.11
C GLU A 514 8.28 -35.98 -33.00
N ASN A 515 8.00 -35.57 -34.25
CA ASN A 515 7.14 -36.26 -35.23
C ASN A 515 5.72 -36.59 -34.71
N LYS A 516 5.16 -35.75 -33.85
CA LYS A 516 3.79 -35.90 -33.34
C LYS A 516 2.72 -35.59 -34.39
N VAL A 517 1.58 -36.29 -34.31
CA VAL A 517 0.41 -36.06 -35.18
C VAL A 517 -0.42 -34.92 -34.59
N MET A 518 -0.37 -33.76 -35.22
CA MET A 518 -1.16 -32.60 -34.83
C MET A 518 -2.56 -32.65 -35.46
N THR A 519 -3.59 -32.25 -34.70
CA THR A 519 -4.99 -32.17 -35.16
C THR A 519 -5.52 -30.73 -35.12
N PRO A 520 -6.30 -30.27 -36.11
CA PRO A 520 -6.88 -28.92 -36.09
C PRO A 520 -7.91 -28.76 -34.96
N ILE A 521 -7.86 -27.63 -34.26
CA ILE A 521 -8.80 -27.30 -33.17
C ILE A 521 -10.08 -26.66 -33.74
N GLN A 522 -11.25 -27.04 -33.21
CA GLN A 522 -12.47 -26.25 -33.41
C GLN A 522 -12.53 -25.14 -32.36
N LEU A 523 -12.42 -23.89 -32.81
CA LEU A 523 -12.53 -22.72 -31.94
C LEU A 523 -14.00 -22.39 -31.69
N PRO A 524 -14.39 -22.01 -30.46
CA PRO A 524 -15.67 -21.37 -30.18
C PRO A 524 -15.83 -20.06 -30.98
N ASP A 525 -17.09 -19.68 -31.27
CA ASP A 525 -17.44 -18.59 -32.22
C ASP A 525 -16.82 -17.23 -31.85
N ASP A 526 -16.62 -16.95 -30.55
CA ASP A 526 -16.02 -15.71 -30.02
C ASP A 526 -14.52 -15.62 -30.29
N LEU A 527 -13.80 -16.75 -30.22
CA LEU A 527 -12.36 -16.83 -30.50
C LEU A 527 -12.05 -16.97 -32.00
N GLN A 528 -13.02 -17.41 -32.79
CA GLN A 528 -12.85 -17.61 -34.24
C GLN A 528 -12.52 -16.29 -34.95
N ALA A 529 -13.16 -15.19 -34.56
CA ALA A 529 -12.93 -13.86 -35.15
C ALA A 529 -11.53 -13.29 -34.84
N VAL A 530 -10.94 -13.67 -33.69
CA VAL A 530 -9.63 -13.18 -33.23
C VAL A 530 -8.50 -13.95 -33.90
N PHE A 531 -8.59 -15.28 -33.94
CA PHE A 531 -7.52 -16.15 -34.42
C PHE A 531 -7.63 -16.54 -35.90
N ASN A 532 -8.82 -16.43 -36.50
CA ASN A 532 -9.06 -16.61 -37.92
C ASN A 532 -9.82 -15.40 -38.51
N PRO A 533 -9.22 -14.20 -38.54
CA PRO A 533 -9.89 -13.00 -39.05
C PRO A 533 -10.23 -13.14 -40.55
N PRO A 534 -11.37 -12.59 -41.02
CA PRO A 534 -11.75 -12.64 -42.43
C PRO A 534 -10.71 -11.91 -43.28
N THR A 535 -10.05 -12.64 -44.17
CA THR A 535 -9.02 -12.09 -45.06
C THR A 535 -9.63 -11.45 -46.33
N PRO A 536 -9.06 -10.36 -46.85
CA PRO A 536 -9.48 -9.76 -48.12
C PRO A 536 -9.41 -10.74 -49.29
N ALA A 537 -10.33 -10.62 -50.25
CA ALA A 537 -10.39 -11.48 -51.42
C ALA A 537 -9.04 -11.52 -52.17
N GLY A 538 -8.48 -12.73 -52.35
CA GLY A 538 -7.20 -12.96 -53.03
C GLY A 538 -5.99 -13.21 -52.12
N THR A 539 -6.16 -13.17 -50.79
CA THR A 539 -5.13 -13.63 -49.83
C THR A 539 -5.45 -15.03 -49.30
N PRO A 540 -4.45 -15.93 -49.15
CA PRO A 540 -4.67 -17.25 -48.56
C PRO A 540 -5.21 -17.13 -47.14
N ALA A 541 -6.21 -17.94 -46.79
CA ALA A 541 -6.71 -18.00 -45.43
C ALA A 541 -5.58 -18.43 -44.46
N PRO A 542 -5.58 -17.93 -43.21
CA PRO A 542 -4.63 -18.38 -42.19
C PRO A 542 -4.69 -19.90 -42.01
N ALA A 543 -3.54 -20.53 -41.76
CA ALA A 543 -3.50 -21.95 -41.44
C ALA A 543 -4.27 -22.20 -40.12
N PRO A 544 -5.07 -23.27 -40.02
CA PRO A 544 -5.83 -23.56 -38.81
C PRO A 544 -4.89 -23.80 -37.62
N ILE A 545 -5.32 -23.40 -36.41
CA ILE A 545 -4.58 -23.69 -35.19
C ILE A 545 -4.55 -25.21 -34.98
N MET A 546 -3.33 -25.73 -34.85
CA MET A 546 -3.05 -27.15 -34.67
C MET A 546 -2.79 -27.45 -33.19
N HIS A 547 -3.40 -28.51 -32.67
CA HIS A 547 -3.24 -28.99 -31.29
C HIS A 547 -2.64 -30.39 -31.28
N ASP A 548 -1.74 -30.65 -30.33
CA ASP A 548 -1.23 -31.99 -30.04
C ASP A 548 -2.24 -32.69 -29.10
N PRO A 549 -2.99 -33.72 -29.56
CA PRO A 549 -3.98 -34.39 -28.72
C PRO A 549 -3.36 -35.16 -27.54
N THR A 550 -2.03 -35.35 -27.52
CA THR A 550 -1.29 -35.90 -26.38
C THR A 550 -0.84 -34.84 -25.39
N ASN A 551 -0.98 -33.56 -25.72
CA ASN A 551 -0.69 -32.46 -24.82
C ASN A 551 -1.86 -32.27 -23.85
N GLU A 552 -1.59 -32.56 -22.59
CA GLU A 552 -2.51 -32.47 -21.47
C GLU A 552 -2.53 -31.06 -20.81
N GLY A 553 -1.87 -30.06 -21.43
CA GLY A 553 -1.91 -28.66 -20.99
C GLY A 553 -0.89 -28.28 -19.90
N TYR A 554 -0.94 -27.00 -19.48
CA TYR A 554 -0.08 -26.42 -18.45
C TYR A 554 -0.84 -26.16 -17.15
N ILE A 555 -0.18 -26.33 -16.01
CA ILE A 555 -0.69 -25.90 -14.70
C ILE A 555 0.11 -24.69 -14.24
N HIS A 556 -0.55 -23.56 -14.05
CA HIS A 556 0.07 -22.40 -13.42
C HIS A 556 0.13 -22.61 -11.90
N ALA A 557 1.33 -22.51 -11.34
CA ALA A 557 1.55 -22.64 -9.90
C ALA A 557 2.25 -21.38 -9.35
N PRO A 558 1.85 -20.89 -8.16
CA PRO A 558 2.39 -19.65 -7.56
C PRO A 558 3.82 -19.79 -7.03
N SER A 559 4.36 -21.01 -6.94
CA SER A 559 5.76 -21.26 -6.54
C SER A 559 6.22 -22.64 -7.02
N LEU A 560 7.52 -22.90 -6.92
CA LEU A 560 8.11 -24.19 -7.27
C LEU A 560 7.52 -25.35 -6.44
N ASN A 561 7.32 -25.16 -5.14
CA ASN A 561 6.71 -26.18 -4.28
C ASN A 561 5.27 -26.50 -4.69
N HIS A 562 4.50 -25.48 -5.07
CA HIS A 562 3.15 -25.68 -5.61
C HIS A 562 3.18 -26.35 -6.99
N ALA A 563 4.18 -26.04 -7.83
CA ALA A 563 4.35 -26.68 -9.13
C ALA A 563 4.64 -28.19 -8.99
N VAL A 564 5.53 -28.57 -8.07
CA VAL A 564 5.83 -29.98 -7.78
C VAL A 564 4.61 -30.68 -7.20
N THR A 565 3.88 -30.03 -6.28
CA THR A 565 2.63 -30.56 -5.71
C THR A 565 1.60 -30.85 -6.81
N ALA A 566 1.36 -29.90 -7.70
CA ALA A 566 0.45 -30.06 -8.82
C ALA A 566 0.89 -31.16 -9.79
N ALA A 567 2.20 -31.29 -10.06
CA ALA A 567 2.73 -32.35 -10.90
C ALA A 567 2.52 -33.75 -10.29
N VAL A 568 2.70 -33.90 -8.97
CA VAL A 568 2.43 -35.16 -8.25
C VAL A 568 0.96 -35.53 -8.30
N LEU A 569 0.06 -34.57 -8.01
CA LEU A 569 -1.39 -34.80 -8.09
C LEU A 569 -1.82 -35.19 -9.51
N ARG A 570 -1.30 -34.50 -10.53
CA ARG A 570 -1.56 -34.81 -11.94
C ARG A 570 -1.05 -36.19 -12.34
N ASN A 571 0.15 -36.57 -11.92
CA ASN A 571 0.67 -37.92 -12.16
C ASN A 571 -0.20 -38.98 -11.48
N GLY A 572 -0.72 -38.71 -10.28
CA GLY A 572 -1.67 -39.57 -9.57
C GLY A 572 -2.97 -39.77 -10.36
N TYR A 573 -3.54 -38.69 -10.90
CA TYR A 573 -4.69 -38.74 -11.79
C TYR A 573 -4.39 -39.55 -13.06
N ASN A 574 -3.32 -39.25 -13.78
CA ASN A 574 -2.96 -39.93 -15.02
C ASN A 574 -2.70 -41.43 -14.83
N ALA A 575 -2.09 -41.83 -13.71
CA ALA A 575 -1.83 -43.23 -13.39
C ALA A 575 -3.10 -44.03 -13.08
N THR A 576 -4.21 -43.37 -12.72
CA THR A 576 -5.47 -44.00 -12.32
C THR A 576 -6.62 -43.77 -13.31
N ALA A 577 -6.42 -42.93 -14.33
CA ALA A 577 -7.42 -42.56 -15.33
C ALA A 577 -7.69 -43.67 -16.36
N ASP A 578 -8.27 -44.79 -15.93
CA ASP A 578 -8.87 -45.77 -16.83
C ASP A 578 -10.32 -45.38 -17.19
N ALA A 579 -10.84 -45.87 -18.32
CA ALA A 579 -12.12 -45.43 -18.90
C ALA A 579 -13.36 -45.71 -18.03
N THR A 580 -13.23 -46.46 -16.94
CA THR A 580 -14.32 -46.86 -16.04
C THR A 580 -14.30 -46.20 -14.66
N VAL A 581 -13.21 -45.54 -14.24
CA VAL A 581 -13.07 -44.95 -12.89
C VAL A 581 -12.28 -43.62 -12.89
N ARG A 582 -12.47 -42.81 -13.94
CA ARG A 582 -11.67 -41.61 -14.23
C ARG A 582 -11.63 -40.55 -13.11
N GLU A 583 -12.61 -40.52 -12.21
CA GLU A 583 -12.76 -39.45 -11.23
C GLU A 583 -12.06 -39.68 -9.87
N THR A 584 -11.47 -40.85 -9.62
CA THR A 584 -10.99 -41.24 -8.26
C THR A 584 -9.87 -40.35 -7.69
N MET A 585 -9.06 -39.74 -8.55
CA MET A 585 -7.93 -38.86 -8.18
C MET A 585 -8.06 -37.49 -8.85
N ALA A 586 -9.28 -37.11 -9.24
CA ALA A 586 -9.55 -35.81 -9.86
C ALA A 586 -9.70 -34.74 -8.78
N VAL A 587 -8.66 -33.94 -8.57
CA VAL A 587 -8.64 -32.88 -7.55
C VAL A 587 -9.11 -31.56 -8.16
N ASN A 588 -10.10 -30.90 -7.53
CA ASN A 588 -10.61 -29.61 -7.97
C ASN A 588 -10.52 -28.54 -6.86
N LEU A 589 -9.50 -27.67 -6.99
CA LEU A 589 -9.24 -26.53 -6.10
C LEU A 589 -9.75 -25.20 -6.68
N SER A 590 -11.01 -25.15 -7.14
CA SER A 590 -11.61 -23.89 -7.57
C SER A 590 -11.76 -22.92 -6.39
N SER A 591 -11.69 -21.61 -6.67
CA SER A 591 -11.76 -20.56 -5.65
C SER A 591 -13.01 -20.64 -4.76
N GLU A 592 -14.15 -21.04 -5.33
CA GLU A 592 -15.40 -21.23 -4.59
C GLU A 592 -15.30 -22.40 -3.61
N ARG A 593 -14.83 -23.57 -4.08
CA ARG A 593 -14.67 -24.78 -3.27
C ARG A 593 -13.66 -24.59 -2.14
N VAL A 594 -12.53 -23.93 -2.44
CA VAL A 594 -11.50 -23.65 -1.44
C VAL A 594 -12.01 -22.72 -0.33
N ARG A 595 -12.71 -21.63 -0.67
CA ARG A 595 -13.28 -20.73 0.35
C ARG A 595 -14.31 -21.42 1.22
N LEU A 596 -15.14 -22.27 0.63
CA LEU A 596 -16.15 -23.05 1.33
C LEU A 596 -15.50 -24.08 2.26
N ALA A 597 -14.45 -24.77 1.81
CA ALA A 597 -13.69 -25.68 2.66
C ALA A 597 -13.00 -24.95 3.83
N LEU A 598 -12.41 -23.77 3.59
CA LEU A 598 -11.77 -22.96 4.63
C LEU A 598 -12.75 -22.48 5.71
N SER A 599 -13.97 -22.06 5.35
CA SER A 599 -14.98 -21.65 6.35
C SER A 599 -15.41 -22.82 7.24
N PHE A 600 -15.47 -24.04 6.70
CA PHE A 600 -15.72 -25.25 7.47
C PHE A 600 -14.53 -25.59 8.39
N ILE A 601 -13.29 -25.43 7.92
CA ILE A 601 -12.09 -25.60 8.76
C ILE A 601 -12.07 -24.60 9.92
N GLU A 602 -12.43 -23.34 9.69
CA GLU A 602 -12.58 -22.32 10.74
C GLU A 602 -13.68 -22.70 11.74
N GLY A 603 -14.84 -23.16 11.25
CA GLY A 603 -15.93 -23.67 12.09
C GLY A 603 -15.49 -24.83 13.00
N ILE A 604 -14.71 -25.77 12.45
CA ILE A 604 -14.13 -26.88 13.22
C ILE A 604 -13.16 -26.36 14.28
N ARG A 605 -12.29 -25.41 13.92
CA ARG A 605 -11.34 -24.77 14.86
C ARG A 605 -12.01 -24.00 15.98
N ASN A 606 -13.22 -23.48 15.76
CA ASN A 606 -14.05 -22.82 16.78
C ASN A 606 -14.85 -23.81 17.65
N GLY A 607 -14.56 -25.11 17.57
CA GLY A 607 -15.15 -26.14 18.45
C GLY A 607 -16.46 -26.76 17.95
N GLN A 608 -16.88 -26.49 16.71
CA GLN A 608 -18.05 -27.13 16.10
C GLN A 608 -17.66 -28.45 15.43
N SER A 609 -18.52 -29.48 15.49
CA SER A 609 -18.24 -30.74 14.78
C SER A 609 -18.56 -30.61 13.29
N LEU A 610 -17.80 -31.32 12.43
CA LEU A 610 -18.07 -31.37 10.99
C LEU A 610 -19.50 -31.84 10.68
N SER A 611 -19.99 -32.84 11.42
CA SER A 611 -21.38 -33.32 11.34
C SER A 611 -22.41 -32.20 11.55
N ALA A 612 -22.18 -31.32 12.53
CA ALA A 612 -23.07 -30.21 12.84
C ALA A 612 -23.02 -29.11 11.77
N LEU A 613 -21.82 -28.75 11.29
CA LEU A 613 -21.63 -27.75 10.22
C LEU A 613 -22.31 -28.17 8.91
N LEU A 614 -22.15 -29.44 8.52
CA LEU A 614 -22.83 -30.00 7.35
C LEU A 614 -24.36 -30.02 7.56
N GLY A 615 -24.80 -30.36 8.77
CA GLY A 615 -26.22 -30.29 9.18
C GLY A 615 -26.82 -28.89 9.06
N TYR A 616 -26.14 -27.87 9.57
CA TYR A 616 -26.60 -26.47 9.48
C TYR A 616 -26.72 -26.02 8.03
N GLN A 617 -25.78 -26.40 7.17
CA GLN A 617 -25.83 -26.04 5.76
C GLN A 617 -26.96 -26.74 5.02
N LEU A 618 -27.26 -28.00 5.37
CA LEU A 618 -28.40 -28.73 4.83
C LEU A 618 -29.72 -28.07 5.24
N GLU A 619 -29.91 -27.81 6.53
CA GLU A 619 -31.14 -27.20 7.05
C GLU A 619 -31.33 -25.78 6.53
N ARG A 620 -30.25 -25.00 6.39
CA ARG A 620 -30.30 -23.68 5.76
C ARG A 620 -30.67 -23.76 4.29
N ALA A 621 -30.11 -24.70 3.53
CA ALA A 621 -30.46 -24.87 2.12
C ALA A 621 -31.94 -25.26 1.94
N LEU A 622 -32.48 -26.07 2.84
CA LEU A 622 -33.90 -26.41 2.87
C LEU A 622 -34.77 -25.19 3.28
N HIS A 623 -34.38 -24.46 4.33
CA HIS A 623 -35.07 -23.23 4.74
C HIS A 623 -35.07 -22.14 3.68
N ASP A 624 -33.95 -21.87 3.01
CA ASP A 624 -33.87 -20.88 1.93
C ASP A 624 -34.69 -21.35 0.70
N GLY A 625 -34.71 -22.66 0.44
CA GLY A 625 -35.52 -23.31 -0.59
C GLY A 625 -37.03 -23.29 -0.34
N SER A 626 -37.48 -23.00 0.89
CA SER A 626 -38.90 -22.88 1.25
C SER A 626 -39.67 -21.82 0.46
N SER A 627 -38.94 -20.83 -0.07
CA SER A 627 -39.46 -19.80 -0.98
C SER A 627 -39.90 -20.33 -2.35
N PHE A 628 -39.38 -21.49 -2.77
CA PHE A 628 -39.69 -22.15 -4.05
C PHE A 628 -40.60 -23.38 -3.89
N ALA A 629 -40.49 -24.13 -2.78
CA ALA A 629 -41.38 -25.24 -2.43
C ALA A 629 -41.37 -25.47 -0.90
N GLU A 630 -42.51 -25.79 -0.28
CA GLU A 630 -42.60 -25.99 1.18
C GLU A 630 -41.82 -27.26 1.62
N VAL A 631 -40.52 -27.11 1.91
CA VAL A 631 -39.61 -28.21 2.28
C VAL A 631 -39.18 -28.20 3.76
N ASP A 632 -39.54 -27.17 4.52
CA ASP A 632 -39.24 -27.06 5.97
C ASP A 632 -39.82 -28.21 6.80
N THR A 633 -40.96 -28.75 6.35
CA THR A 633 -41.63 -29.88 7.00
C THR A 633 -40.77 -31.15 7.03
N PHE A 634 -39.80 -31.30 6.11
CA PHE A 634 -38.91 -32.45 6.05
C PHE A 634 -37.75 -32.38 7.03
N ILE A 635 -37.38 -31.18 7.51
CA ILE A 635 -36.25 -30.98 8.45
C ILE A 635 -36.45 -31.83 9.72
N TYR A 636 -37.67 -31.85 10.26
CA TYR A 636 -37.99 -32.65 11.45
C TYR A 636 -37.82 -34.16 11.20
N ALA A 637 -38.25 -34.65 10.02
CA ALA A 637 -38.10 -36.06 9.66
C ALA A 637 -36.63 -36.46 9.45
N LEU A 638 -35.82 -35.58 8.84
CA LEU A 638 -34.39 -35.77 8.65
C LEU A 638 -33.64 -35.79 10.00
N ARG A 639 -33.98 -34.88 10.94
CA ARG A 639 -33.39 -34.86 12.29
C ARG A 639 -33.67 -36.16 13.06
N LYS A 640 -34.89 -36.70 12.92
CA LYS A 640 -35.29 -37.95 13.56
C LYS A 640 -34.54 -39.16 12.97
N GLN A 641 -34.28 -39.15 11.68
CA GLN A 641 -33.59 -40.25 11.00
C GLN A 641 -32.07 -40.22 11.22
N TRP A 642 -31.48 -39.03 11.31
CA TRP A 642 -30.04 -38.81 11.54
C TRP A 642 -29.80 -37.80 12.68
N PRO A 643 -29.96 -38.21 13.95
CA PRO A 643 -29.73 -37.33 15.09
C PRO A 643 -28.22 -37.13 15.35
N LEU A 644 -27.80 -35.89 15.61
CA LEU A 644 -26.39 -35.54 15.90
C LEU A 644 -25.81 -36.22 17.17
N GLN A 645 -26.65 -36.56 18.15
CA GLN A 645 -26.22 -37.24 19.38
C GLN A 645 -27.04 -38.51 19.60
N ALA A 646 -26.58 -39.64 19.09
CA ALA A 646 -27.21 -40.94 19.38
C ALA A 646 -26.80 -41.46 20.78
N GLY A 647 -27.75 -41.55 21.71
CA GLY A 647 -27.67 -42.49 22.86
C GLY A 647 -26.67 -42.20 23.98
N LYS A 648 -26.24 -40.96 24.22
CA LYS A 648 -25.33 -40.59 25.35
C LYS A 648 -25.99 -39.92 26.57
N ILE A 649 -27.31 -39.83 26.62
CA ILE A 649 -28.03 -39.43 27.85
C ILE A 649 -28.42 -40.70 28.60
N LYS A 650 -27.66 -41.06 29.65
CA LYS A 650 -28.17 -42.00 30.67
C LYS A 650 -29.39 -41.35 31.33
N LEU A 651 -30.48 -42.11 31.47
CA LEU A 651 -31.67 -41.72 32.23
C LEU A 651 -31.23 -41.00 33.54
N PRO A 652 -31.78 -39.83 33.88
CA PRO A 652 -31.62 -39.31 35.22
C PRO A 652 -32.38 -40.25 36.15
N ILE A 653 -31.65 -41.09 36.87
CA ILE A 653 -32.21 -41.91 37.94
C ILE A 653 -32.37 -40.98 39.14
N ASN A 654 -33.57 -40.87 39.69
CA ASN A 654 -33.78 -40.15 40.95
C ASN A 654 -32.92 -40.81 42.04
N PRO A 655 -31.95 -40.10 42.65
CA PRO A 655 -30.98 -40.70 43.58
C PRO A 655 -31.60 -41.22 44.89
N VAL A 656 -32.88 -40.97 45.12
CA VAL A 656 -33.59 -41.40 46.33
C VAL A 656 -34.43 -42.66 46.11
N THR A 657 -34.93 -42.91 44.89
CA THR A 657 -35.93 -43.98 44.65
C THR A 657 -35.53 -45.01 43.59
N GLY A 658 -34.49 -44.76 42.78
CA GLY A 658 -34.02 -45.74 41.80
C GLY A 658 -34.97 -46.01 40.62
N ALA A 659 -36.05 -45.24 40.46
CA ALA A 659 -37.01 -45.35 39.37
C ALA A 659 -36.95 -44.13 38.43
N ALA A 660 -37.39 -44.32 37.18
CA ALA A 660 -37.46 -43.26 36.16
C ALA A 660 -38.50 -42.20 36.54
N ASP A 661 -38.12 -40.92 36.44
CA ASP A 661 -38.93 -39.75 36.79
C ASP A 661 -39.98 -39.45 35.69
N PRO A 662 -41.29 -39.41 35.99
CA PRO A 662 -42.34 -39.13 35.01
C PRO A 662 -42.54 -37.64 34.65
N ASP A 663 -41.92 -36.69 35.37
CA ASP A 663 -42.15 -35.24 35.19
C ASP A 663 -41.12 -34.52 34.29
N LEU A 664 -40.20 -35.28 33.67
CA LEU A 664 -39.27 -34.75 32.65
C LEU A 664 -39.73 -35.19 31.26
N ALA A 665 -39.91 -34.21 30.36
CA ALA A 665 -40.40 -34.41 29.00
C ALA A 665 -39.69 -35.59 28.30
N PRO A 666 -40.42 -36.42 27.52
CA PRO A 666 -39.84 -37.59 26.86
C PRO A 666 -38.63 -37.18 26.00
N ILE A 667 -37.61 -38.05 25.98
CA ILE A 667 -36.33 -37.88 25.24
C ILE A 667 -36.55 -37.41 23.78
N GLU A 668 -37.68 -37.81 23.19
CA GLU A 668 -38.14 -37.39 21.86
C GLU A 668 -38.26 -35.87 21.68
N ALA A 669 -38.52 -35.10 22.75
CA ALA A 669 -38.64 -33.64 22.72
C ALA A 669 -37.29 -32.90 22.80
N GLN A 670 -36.24 -33.55 23.34
CA GLN A 670 -34.87 -32.97 23.38
C GLN A 670 -34.07 -33.32 22.12
N GLU A 671 -34.25 -34.51 21.53
CA GLU A 671 -33.59 -34.86 20.26
C GLU A 671 -34.12 -34.04 19.06
N ALA A 672 -35.37 -33.54 19.14
CA ALA A 672 -35.96 -32.65 18.14
C ALA A 672 -35.36 -31.23 18.08
N ARG A 673 -34.59 -30.82 19.11
CA ARG A 673 -33.93 -29.50 19.17
C ARG A 673 -32.51 -29.50 18.58
N ASN A 674 -31.97 -30.66 18.20
CA ASN A 674 -30.65 -30.78 17.59
C ASN A 674 -30.71 -30.68 16.05
N VAL A 675 -29.60 -30.31 15.42
CA VAL A 675 -29.44 -30.25 13.96
C VAL A 675 -29.27 -31.67 13.37
N VAL A 676 -29.57 -31.87 12.08
CA VAL A 676 -29.31 -33.13 11.35
C VAL A 676 -27.81 -33.49 11.38
N ASP A 677 -27.45 -34.76 11.59
CA ASP A 677 -26.08 -35.24 11.36
C ASP A 677 -25.79 -35.35 9.86
N GLY A 678 -25.21 -34.29 9.29
CA GLY A 678 -24.91 -34.22 7.86
C GLY A 678 -23.87 -35.26 7.41
N PHE A 679 -22.95 -35.69 8.28
CA PHE A 679 -21.95 -36.70 7.93
C PHE A 679 -22.54 -38.12 7.91
N ALA A 680 -23.44 -38.44 8.84
CA ALA A 680 -24.16 -39.70 8.83
C ALA A 680 -25.03 -39.87 7.58
N LEU A 681 -25.65 -38.78 7.10
CA LEU A 681 -26.40 -38.76 5.83
C LEU A 681 -25.50 -39.04 4.62
N ILE A 682 -24.32 -38.41 4.54
CA ILE A 682 -23.34 -38.66 3.46
C ILE A 682 -22.91 -40.12 3.43
N ASN A 683 -22.55 -40.68 4.60
CA ASN A 683 -22.12 -42.06 4.70
C ASN A 683 -23.21 -43.04 4.28
N TRP A 684 -24.47 -42.75 4.64
CA TRP A 684 -25.62 -43.52 4.18
C TRP A 684 -25.71 -43.55 2.65
N ILE A 685 -25.64 -42.38 2.00
CA ILE A 685 -25.70 -42.25 0.53
C ILE A 685 -24.57 -43.03 -0.13
N LYS A 686 -23.34 -42.91 0.37
CA LYS A 686 -22.16 -43.62 -0.15
C LYS A 686 -22.28 -45.14 -0.03
N GLN A 687 -22.83 -45.64 1.08
CA GLN A 687 -23.04 -47.08 1.29
C GLN A 687 -24.15 -47.67 0.40
N HIS A 688 -25.05 -46.85 -0.14
CA HIS A 688 -26.18 -47.26 -0.96
C HIS A 688 -26.03 -46.83 -2.42
N ASN A 689 -24.91 -47.22 -3.05
CA ASN A 689 -24.60 -46.97 -4.46
C ASN A 689 -24.71 -45.48 -4.89
N ASN A 690 -24.36 -44.54 -4.01
CA ASN A 690 -24.51 -43.11 -4.25
C ASN A 690 -25.94 -42.71 -4.66
N ASN A 691 -26.97 -43.35 -4.09
CA ASN A 691 -28.35 -42.96 -4.37
C ASN A 691 -28.69 -41.61 -3.70
N LYS A 692 -28.60 -40.53 -4.48
CA LYS A 692 -28.84 -39.15 -4.04
C LYS A 692 -30.31 -38.72 -4.16
N ILE A 693 -31.18 -39.60 -4.64
CA ILE A 693 -32.59 -39.30 -4.93
C ILE A 693 -33.42 -39.58 -3.68
N TYR A 694 -34.15 -38.58 -3.19
CA TYR A 694 -35.10 -38.69 -2.09
C TYR A 694 -36.16 -39.78 -2.37
N PRO A 695 -36.49 -40.68 -1.40
CA PRO A 695 -36.13 -40.71 0.02
C PRO A 695 -34.85 -41.51 0.35
N PHE A 696 -33.81 -41.41 -0.49
CA PHE A 696 -32.46 -41.94 -0.28
C PHE A 696 -32.41 -43.45 -0.02
N ALA A 697 -32.70 -44.23 -1.07
CA ALA A 697 -32.79 -45.69 -1.05
C ALA A 697 -33.97 -46.25 -0.23
N ASN A 698 -35.16 -45.62 -0.34
CA ASN A 698 -36.42 -46.09 0.24
C ASN A 698 -36.45 -46.21 1.79
N ILE A 699 -35.72 -45.34 2.49
CA ILE A 699 -35.94 -45.14 3.93
C ILE A 699 -37.37 -44.62 4.15
N LYS A 700 -37.95 -44.96 5.31
CA LYS A 700 -39.26 -44.45 5.78
C LYS A 700 -39.22 -42.94 6.11
N LEU A 701 -39.01 -42.09 5.11
CA LEU A 701 -39.20 -40.65 5.20
C LEU A 701 -40.57 -40.25 4.63
N PRO A 702 -41.14 -39.08 4.99
CA PRO A 702 -42.41 -38.60 4.45
C PRO A 702 -42.36 -38.52 2.91
N PRO A 703 -43.42 -38.91 2.17
CA PRO A 703 -43.42 -38.78 0.72
C PRO A 703 -43.43 -37.29 0.31
N THR A 704 -42.73 -36.95 -0.77
CA THR A 704 -42.84 -35.63 -1.41
C THR A 704 -44.22 -35.46 -2.02
N GLN A 705 -44.79 -34.25 -1.93
CA GLN A 705 -46.10 -33.93 -2.49
C GLN A 705 -46.01 -33.52 -3.96
N ASN A 706 -44.86 -33.02 -4.41
CA ASN A 706 -44.60 -32.61 -5.79
C ASN A 706 -43.12 -32.82 -6.19
N ALA A 707 -42.85 -32.78 -7.50
CA ALA A 707 -41.50 -32.96 -8.05
C ALA A 707 -40.54 -31.81 -7.68
N ALA A 708 -41.05 -30.62 -7.36
CA ALA A 708 -40.22 -29.48 -6.97
C ALA A 708 -39.59 -29.68 -5.58
N GLN A 709 -40.32 -30.23 -4.61
CA GLN A 709 -39.79 -30.60 -3.29
C GLN A 709 -38.68 -31.65 -3.42
N GLU A 710 -38.85 -32.64 -4.30
CA GLU A 710 -37.82 -33.65 -4.56
C GLU A 710 -36.55 -33.03 -5.13
N THR A 711 -36.67 -32.13 -6.12
CA THR A 711 -35.52 -31.42 -6.70
C THR A 711 -34.77 -30.60 -5.65
N VAL A 712 -35.46 -29.80 -4.83
CA VAL A 712 -34.82 -28.96 -3.81
C VAL A 712 -34.08 -29.79 -2.77
N ILE A 713 -34.65 -30.91 -2.33
CA ILE A 713 -34.00 -31.81 -1.37
C ILE A 713 -32.77 -32.50 -2.01
N ASN A 714 -32.89 -32.97 -3.24
CA ASN A 714 -31.77 -33.60 -3.97
C ASN A 714 -30.63 -32.60 -4.22
N ASP A 715 -30.94 -31.35 -4.55
CA ASP A 715 -29.95 -30.29 -4.76
C ASP A 715 -29.23 -29.91 -3.47
N ALA A 716 -29.96 -29.82 -2.35
CA ALA A 716 -29.35 -29.58 -1.04
C ALA A 716 -28.37 -30.71 -0.65
N VAL A 717 -28.71 -31.97 -0.97
CA VAL A 717 -27.83 -33.13 -0.74
C VAL A 717 -26.64 -33.15 -1.72
N ASN A 718 -26.84 -32.78 -2.98
CA ASN A 718 -25.73 -32.64 -3.94
C ASN A 718 -24.72 -31.59 -3.48
N ARG A 719 -25.21 -30.45 -2.97
CA ARG A 719 -24.36 -29.39 -2.41
C ARG A 719 -23.59 -29.87 -1.18
N LEU A 720 -24.22 -30.66 -0.32
CA LEU A 720 -23.58 -31.26 0.85
C LEU A 720 -22.44 -32.23 0.45
N LEU A 721 -22.66 -33.04 -0.58
CA LEU A 721 -21.65 -33.95 -1.13
C LEU A 721 -20.49 -33.18 -1.77
N ASP A 722 -20.76 -32.09 -2.48
CA ASP A 722 -19.72 -31.23 -3.06
C ASP A 722 -18.87 -30.54 -1.99
N ILE A 723 -19.47 -30.08 -0.89
CA ILE A 723 -18.72 -29.52 0.26
C ILE A 723 -17.78 -30.57 0.86
N TYR A 724 -18.28 -31.79 1.06
CA TYR A 724 -17.48 -32.88 1.59
C TYR A 724 -16.31 -33.26 0.67
N ASP A 725 -16.56 -33.26 -0.63
CA ASP A 725 -15.54 -33.54 -1.65
C ASP A 725 -14.51 -32.40 -1.76
N ALA A 726 -14.93 -31.13 -1.66
CA ALA A 726 -14.04 -29.98 -1.59
C ALA A 726 -13.09 -30.03 -0.38
N LEU A 727 -13.58 -30.47 0.78
CA LEU A 727 -12.76 -30.70 1.98
C LEU A 727 -11.76 -31.84 1.76
N ALA A 728 -12.18 -32.92 1.09
CA ALA A 728 -11.30 -34.05 0.76
C ALA A 728 -10.19 -33.65 -0.23
N ASP A 729 -10.54 -32.89 -1.27
CA ASP A 729 -9.59 -32.36 -2.26
C ASP A 729 -8.55 -31.44 -1.64
N LEU A 730 -8.99 -30.51 -0.77
CA LEU A 730 -8.10 -29.61 -0.06
C LEU A 730 -7.18 -30.37 0.91
N ALA A 731 -7.70 -31.37 1.62
CA ALA A 731 -6.92 -32.21 2.52
C ALA A 731 -5.88 -33.06 1.77
N LEU A 732 -6.25 -33.65 0.63
CA LEU A 732 -5.34 -34.42 -0.23
C LEU A 732 -4.25 -33.51 -0.80
N ALA A 733 -4.63 -32.33 -1.31
CA ALA A 733 -3.68 -31.36 -1.85
C ALA A 733 -2.69 -30.86 -0.79
N GLU A 734 -3.16 -30.57 0.43
CA GLU A 734 -2.31 -30.17 1.56
C GLU A 734 -1.37 -31.30 1.99
N GLY A 735 -1.87 -32.54 2.08
CA GLY A 735 -1.07 -33.70 2.41
C GLY A 735 0.08 -33.91 1.42
N VAL A 736 -0.21 -33.84 0.12
CA VAL A 736 0.83 -33.91 -0.94
C VAL A 736 1.77 -32.71 -0.88
N HIS A 737 1.24 -31.51 -0.62
CA HIS A 737 2.07 -30.30 -0.49
C HIS A 737 3.10 -30.41 0.62
N GLN A 738 2.69 -30.88 1.80
CA GLN A 738 3.58 -31.06 2.94
C GLN A 738 4.60 -32.19 2.71
N ILE A 739 4.21 -33.28 2.04
CA ILE A 739 5.13 -34.35 1.62
C ILE A 739 6.20 -33.82 0.67
N VAL A 740 5.81 -33.00 -0.31
CA VAL A 740 6.74 -32.37 -1.27
C VAL A 740 7.72 -31.42 -0.57
N GLN A 741 7.28 -30.74 0.49
CA GLN A 741 8.15 -29.89 1.32
C GLN A 741 9.03 -30.68 2.32
N GLY A 742 8.89 -32.02 2.40
CA GLY A 742 9.63 -32.86 3.33
C GLY A 742 9.04 -32.92 4.75
N ASN A 743 7.85 -32.37 4.97
CA ASN A 743 7.17 -32.32 6.26
C ASN A 743 6.25 -33.54 6.47
N TYR A 744 6.82 -34.75 6.51
CA TYR A 744 6.05 -36.00 6.60
C TYR A 744 5.18 -36.10 7.86
N ASP A 745 5.66 -35.62 9.01
CA ASP A 745 4.90 -35.61 10.26
C ASP A 745 3.67 -34.69 10.17
N ARG A 746 3.82 -33.53 9.51
CA ARG A 746 2.71 -32.59 9.28
C ARG A 746 1.71 -33.15 8.29
N ALA A 747 2.16 -33.82 7.22
CA ALA A 747 1.27 -34.50 6.29
C ALA A 747 0.44 -35.59 6.99
N ALA A 748 1.07 -36.42 7.83
CA ALA A 748 0.40 -37.46 8.60
C ALA A 748 -0.58 -36.86 9.62
N ALA A 749 -0.19 -35.81 10.35
CA ALA A 749 -1.05 -35.10 11.29
C ALA A 749 -2.25 -34.44 10.60
N THR A 750 -2.06 -33.84 9.42
CA THR A 750 -3.15 -33.27 8.63
C THR A 750 -4.13 -34.36 8.19
N MET A 751 -3.65 -35.49 7.65
CA MET A 751 -4.52 -36.61 7.25
C MET A 751 -5.25 -37.25 8.46
N ASP A 752 -4.59 -37.36 9.62
CA ASP A 752 -5.22 -37.85 10.86
C ASP A 752 -6.27 -36.86 11.38
N ALA A 753 -6.02 -35.55 11.28
CA ALA A 753 -6.96 -34.51 11.69
C ALA A 753 -8.25 -34.53 10.87
N TYR A 754 -8.15 -34.62 9.54
CA TYR A 754 -9.32 -34.73 8.66
C TYR A 754 -10.08 -36.05 8.81
N SER A 755 -9.41 -37.16 9.15
CA SER A 755 -10.06 -38.47 9.31
C SER A 755 -10.67 -38.71 10.70
N ARG A 756 -10.09 -38.15 11.76
CA ARG A 756 -10.55 -38.32 13.15
C ARG A 756 -11.32 -37.12 13.73
N GLY A 757 -11.48 -36.05 12.96
CA GLY A 757 -12.22 -34.85 13.40
C GLY A 757 -11.48 -34.01 14.43
N ASN A 758 -10.15 -34.10 14.49
CA ASN A 758 -9.30 -33.19 15.28
C ASN A 758 -9.10 -31.88 14.51
N PHE A 759 -8.76 -30.79 15.21
CA PHE A 759 -8.58 -29.46 14.64
C PHE A 759 -7.50 -29.44 13.55
N PRO A 760 -7.84 -29.33 12.26
CA PRO A 760 -6.83 -29.31 11.21
C PRO A 760 -6.12 -27.93 11.21
N PRO A 761 -4.80 -27.88 10.96
CA PRO A 761 -4.11 -26.62 10.72
C PRO A 761 -4.64 -25.95 9.45
N ILE A 762 -4.44 -24.63 9.34
CA ILE A 762 -4.75 -23.93 8.08
C ILE A 762 -3.88 -24.53 6.97
N PRO A 763 -4.46 -24.95 5.83
CA PRO A 763 -3.69 -25.47 4.71
C PRO A 763 -2.73 -24.42 4.14
N ASP A 764 -1.48 -24.80 3.91
CA ASP A 764 -0.46 -23.94 3.28
C ASP A 764 -0.57 -23.99 1.74
N VAL A 765 -1.12 -25.07 1.17
CA VAL A 765 -1.26 -25.27 -0.29
C VAL A 765 -2.15 -24.22 -1.00
N VAL A 766 -2.94 -23.47 -0.23
CA VAL A 766 -3.80 -22.37 -0.73
C VAL A 766 -3.23 -20.99 -0.39
N GLN A 767 -2.13 -20.94 0.37
CA GLN A 767 -1.47 -19.70 0.70
C GLN A 767 -0.45 -19.35 -0.38
N THR A 768 -0.58 -18.15 -0.95
CA THR A 768 0.45 -17.62 -1.84
C THR A 768 1.70 -17.30 -1.01
N PRO A 769 2.85 -17.96 -1.26
CA PRO A 769 4.07 -17.62 -0.55
C PRO A 769 4.45 -16.17 -0.85
N ARG A 770 4.57 -15.35 0.19
CA ARG A 770 4.99 -13.95 0.10
C ARG A 770 6.47 -13.87 0.48
N THR A 771 7.30 -13.30 -0.38
CA THR A 771 8.73 -13.08 -0.13
C THR A 771 9.03 -11.71 0.53
N GLY A 772 8.02 -11.06 1.12
CA GLY A 772 8.14 -9.71 1.68
C GLY A 772 8.54 -9.68 3.17
N ILE A 773 9.24 -8.61 3.56
CA ILE A 773 9.46 -8.27 4.98
C ILE A 773 8.13 -7.76 5.53
N THR A 774 7.68 -8.29 6.66
CA THR A 774 6.45 -7.81 7.30
C THR A 774 6.75 -6.53 8.06
N LEU A 775 6.33 -5.40 7.51
CA LEU A 775 6.35 -4.12 8.22
C LEU A 775 5.13 -4.05 9.14
N THR A 776 5.37 -3.94 10.44
CA THR A 776 4.30 -3.70 11.41
C THR A 776 4.20 -2.20 11.64
N HIS A 777 3.23 -1.55 11.01
CA HIS A 777 2.92 -0.15 11.28
C HIS A 777 2.11 -0.04 12.58
N ARG A 778 2.66 0.67 13.57
CA ARG A 778 1.94 1.04 14.79
C ARG A 778 1.61 2.52 14.71
N VAL A 779 0.35 2.86 14.92
CA VAL A 779 -0.13 4.25 14.92
C VAL A 779 -0.38 4.66 16.37
N GLY A 780 0.32 5.70 16.80
CA GLY A 780 0.10 6.35 18.09
C GLY A 780 -0.58 7.70 17.90
N LEU A 781 -1.56 8.00 18.75
CA LEU A 781 -2.20 9.31 18.81
C LEU A 781 -1.74 10.01 20.09
N HIS A 782 -1.14 11.20 19.95
CA HIS A 782 -0.65 11.99 21.07
C HIS A 782 -1.66 13.08 21.42
N PHE A 783 -2.06 13.13 22.70
CA PHE A 783 -2.95 14.15 23.24
C PHE A 783 -2.18 15.21 24.02
N GLU A 784 -2.71 16.44 24.06
CA GLU A 784 -2.11 17.53 24.82
C GLU A 784 -2.21 17.28 26.33
N ALA A 785 -1.05 17.16 26.99
CA ALA A 785 -0.96 16.95 28.43
C ALA A 785 -1.13 18.26 29.23
N GLY A 786 -1.45 18.14 30.52
CA GLY A 786 -1.45 19.28 31.44
C GLY A 786 -2.62 20.27 31.28
N LEU A 787 -3.69 19.91 30.57
CA LEU A 787 -4.89 20.74 30.44
C LEU A 787 -5.59 20.95 31.79
N ASP A 788 -6.10 22.16 32.00
CA ASP A 788 -6.96 22.49 33.14
C ASP A 788 -8.34 21.84 32.98
N PHE A 789 -8.70 20.99 33.94
CA PHE A 789 -9.94 20.23 33.92
C PHE A 789 -11.19 21.09 34.18
N ASN A 790 -11.05 22.37 34.51
CA ASN A 790 -12.18 23.30 34.64
C ASN A 790 -12.41 24.16 33.39
N THR A 791 -11.50 24.12 32.43
CA THR A 791 -11.56 24.95 31.23
C THR A 791 -12.19 24.18 30.07
N SER A 792 -13.36 24.61 29.62
CA SER A 792 -14.03 24.03 28.46
C SER A 792 -13.29 24.37 27.15
N PRO A 793 -13.05 23.39 26.26
CA PRO A 793 -12.54 23.66 24.90
C PRO A 793 -13.61 24.33 24.02
N VAL A 794 -14.87 24.35 24.45
CA VAL A 794 -16.00 24.95 23.76
C VAL A 794 -16.50 26.17 24.51
N GLY A 795 -16.44 27.34 23.88
CA GLY A 795 -16.94 28.58 24.47
C GLY A 795 -18.44 28.53 24.76
N GLY A 796 -18.84 28.89 25.99
CA GLY A 796 -20.25 28.97 26.39
C GLY A 796 -20.89 27.66 26.87
N ILE A 797 -20.16 26.54 26.88
CA ILE A 797 -20.61 25.26 27.45
C ILE A 797 -19.76 24.93 28.69
N ALA A 798 -20.40 24.65 29.81
CA ALA A 798 -19.71 24.27 31.05
C ALA A 798 -19.10 22.85 30.96
N MET A 799 -18.03 22.59 31.69
CA MET A 799 -17.44 21.25 31.77
C MET A 799 -18.43 20.26 32.39
N THR A 800 -18.59 19.11 31.75
CA THR A 800 -19.37 17.98 32.27
C THR A 800 -18.45 17.01 33.03
N PRO A 801 -18.99 16.15 33.92
CA PRO A 801 -18.18 15.22 34.71
C PRO A 801 -17.22 14.35 33.87
N ARG A 802 -17.66 13.88 32.69
CA ARG A 802 -16.80 13.13 31.76
C ARG A 802 -15.68 13.98 31.17
N ALA A 803 -15.96 15.25 30.85
CA ALA A 803 -14.95 16.19 30.37
C ALA A 803 -13.97 16.60 31.48
N ASN A 804 -14.43 16.76 32.73
CA ASN A 804 -13.54 17.03 33.87
C ASN A 804 -12.59 15.85 34.12
N ALA A 805 -13.07 14.62 33.99
CA ALA A 805 -12.24 13.42 34.19
C ALA A 805 -11.14 13.29 33.12
N GLU A 806 -11.44 13.59 31.85
CA GLU A 806 -10.47 13.47 30.75
C GLU A 806 -10.55 14.66 29.75
N PRO A 807 -9.92 15.81 30.08
CA PRO A 807 -9.96 17.00 29.25
C PRO A 807 -9.18 16.86 27.93
N ALA A 808 -8.20 15.96 27.85
CA ALA A 808 -7.36 15.79 26.66
C ALA A 808 -8.12 15.10 25.52
N ILE A 809 -8.88 14.05 25.83
CA ILE A 809 -9.83 13.45 24.88
C ILE A 809 -10.89 14.47 24.48
N ASN A 810 -11.44 15.24 25.44
CA ASN A 810 -12.48 16.22 25.16
C ASN A 810 -12.02 17.30 24.15
N LYS A 811 -10.81 17.85 24.36
CA LYS A 811 -10.20 18.82 23.43
C LYS A 811 -9.87 18.22 22.08
N TRP A 812 -9.40 16.97 22.04
CA TRP A 812 -9.10 16.30 20.77
C TRP A 812 -10.37 16.00 19.97
N ILE A 813 -11.44 15.48 20.59
CA ILE A 813 -12.71 15.25 19.89
C ILE A 813 -13.24 16.58 19.32
N GLN A 814 -13.11 17.70 20.05
CA GLN A 814 -13.42 19.03 19.53
C GLN A 814 -12.64 19.40 18.27
N SER A 815 -11.37 18.97 18.16
CA SER A 815 -10.53 19.26 16.97
C SER A 815 -10.93 18.44 15.74
N VAL A 816 -11.62 17.32 15.93
CA VAL A 816 -12.08 16.41 14.86
C VAL A 816 -13.52 16.70 14.43
N LEU A 817 -14.35 17.17 15.36
CA LEU A 817 -15.71 17.64 15.10
C LEU A 817 -15.72 18.99 14.34
N PRO A 818 -16.86 19.37 13.72
CA PRO A 818 -17.04 20.73 13.20
C PRO A 818 -16.68 21.79 14.25
N SER A 819 -15.95 22.82 13.82
CA SER A 819 -15.30 23.78 14.73
C SER A 819 -16.27 24.60 15.57
N THR A 820 -17.51 24.81 15.10
CA THR A 820 -18.56 25.50 15.84
C THR A 820 -19.64 24.51 16.30
N PRO A 821 -19.96 24.44 17.60
CA PRO A 821 -21.05 23.60 18.09
C PRO A 821 -22.43 23.95 17.52
N SER A 822 -22.60 25.17 17.01
CA SER A 822 -23.81 25.62 16.32
C SER A 822 -23.96 25.06 14.90
N ASP A 823 -22.93 24.41 14.37
CA ASP A 823 -22.94 23.82 13.02
C ASP A 823 -23.56 22.42 13.01
N VAL A 824 -23.74 21.77 14.17
CA VAL A 824 -24.42 20.47 14.30
C VAL A 824 -25.81 20.67 14.90
N LEU A 825 -26.85 20.28 14.17
CA LEU A 825 -28.24 20.48 14.60
C LEU A 825 -29.21 19.37 14.19
N CYS A 826 -30.41 19.41 14.76
CA CYS A 826 -31.58 18.67 14.26
C CYS A 826 -32.79 19.59 14.14
N SER A 827 -33.70 19.28 13.22
CA SER A 827 -35.00 19.96 13.14
C SER A 827 -36.03 19.22 13.98
N VAL A 828 -36.84 19.98 14.71
CA VAL A 828 -37.94 19.45 15.52
C VAL A 828 -39.22 20.17 15.14
N ILE A 829 -40.25 19.42 14.79
CA ILE A 829 -41.55 19.96 14.43
C ILE A 829 -42.48 19.80 15.62
N VAL A 830 -43.03 20.92 16.06
CA VAL A 830 -44.04 20.98 17.13
C VAL A 830 -45.38 21.35 16.50
N THR A 831 -46.37 20.47 16.63
CA THR A 831 -47.74 20.72 16.16
C THR A 831 -48.62 21.18 17.31
N ASP A 832 -49.15 22.39 17.23
CA ASP A 832 -50.09 22.93 18.22
C ASP A 832 -51.44 22.17 18.12
N PRO A 833 -51.93 21.54 19.21
CA PRO A 833 -53.11 20.69 19.16
C PRO A 833 -54.44 21.48 19.05
N VAL A 834 -54.43 22.79 19.26
CA VAL A 834 -55.62 23.67 19.15
C VAL A 834 -55.73 24.27 17.76
N THR A 835 -54.62 24.79 17.23
CA THR A 835 -54.60 25.51 15.94
C THR A 835 -54.15 24.64 14.76
N ALA A 836 -53.59 23.46 15.02
CA ALA A 836 -52.94 22.57 14.05
C ALA A 836 -51.78 23.23 13.28
N VAL A 837 -51.22 24.33 13.81
CA VAL A 837 -50.04 25.00 13.24
C VAL A 837 -48.79 24.21 13.59
N GLU A 838 -47.99 23.89 12.58
CA GLU A 838 -46.66 23.28 12.74
C GLU A 838 -45.59 24.37 12.84
N THR A 839 -44.79 24.33 13.91
CA THR A 839 -43.62 25.20 14.10
C THR A 839 -42.36 24.36 14.04
N THR A 840 -41.44 24.71 13.14
CA THR A 840 -40.13 24.06 13.04
C THR A 840 -39.11 24.80 13.91
N LEU A 841 -38.53 24.10 14.87
CA LEU A 841 -37.42 24.57 15.71
C LEU A 841 -36.13 23.89 15.28
N LEU A 842 -35.03 24.63 15.30
CA LEU A 842 -33.69 24.09 15.06
C LEU A 842 -32.97 24.02 16.40
N ILE A 843 -32.57 22.82 16.80
CA ILE A 843 -31.86 22.58 18.07
C ILE A 843 -30.41 22.25 17.74
N THR A 844 -29.50 23.09 18.21
CA THR A 844 -28.06 22.91 17.99
C THR A 844 -27.43 22.08 19.11
N TRP A 845 -26.25 21.53 18.87
CA TRP A 845 -25.45 20.91 19.92
C TRP A 845 -25.15 21.88 21.08
N ALA A 846 -24.91 23.17 20.80
CA ALA A 846 -24.72 24.18 21.86
C ALA A 846 -25.94 24.29 22.81
N ASP A 847 -27.15 24.16 22.27
CA ASP A 847 -28.41 24.26 23.02
C ASP A 847 -28.60 23.10 24.02
N LEU A 848 -27.95 21.95 23.77
CA LEU A 848 -27.99 20.78 24.64
C LEU A 848 -27.01 20.86 25.81
N GLN A 849 -26.08 21.83 25.81
CA GLN A 849 -25.09 22.06 26.87
C GLN A 849 -24.26 20.81 27.22
N VAL A 850 -23.87 20.03 26.20
CA VAL A 850 -23.04 18.82 26.36
C VAL A 850 -21.64 19.03 25.77
N GLN A 851 -20.62 18.42 26.38
CA GLN A 851 -19.24 18.53 25.92
C GLN A 851 -18.97 17.54 24.76
N PRO A 852 -17.92 17.75 23.95
CA PRO A 852 -17.54 16.85 22.85
C PRO A 852 -17.44 15.37 23.26
N VAL A 853 -16.85 15.09 24.43
CA VAL A 853 -16.72 13.72 24.94
C VAL A 853 -18.07 13.08 25.28
N ASP A 854 -19.10 13.87 25.61
CA ASP A 854 -20.43 13.34 25.91
C ASP A 854 -21.15 12.86 24.64
N LEU A 855 -20.91 13.52 23.50
CA LEU A 855 -21.49 13.11 22.21
C LEU A 855 -21.08 11.69 21.80
N LEU A 856 -19.89 11.25 22.22
CA LEU A 856 -19.39 9.89 22.00
C LEU A 856 -20.30 8.83 22.64
N TYR A 857 -20.96 9.19 23.74
CA TYR A 857 -21.89 8.30 24.46
C TYR A 857 -23.34 8.54 24.05
N LEU A 858 -23.71 9.76 23.63
CA LEU A 858 -25.08 10.13 23.25
C LEU A 858 -25.46 9.70 21.82
N VAL A 859 -24.53 9.79 20.86
CA VAL A 859 -24.82 9.55 19.43
C VAL A 859 -24.42 8.12 19.05
N GLN A 860 -25.33 7.15 19.27
CA GLN A 860 -25.11 5.73 18.93
C GLN A 860 -26.24 5.17 18.05
N PRO A 861 -25.99 4.85 16.76
CA PRO A 861 -27.02 4.36 15.85
C PRO A 861 -27.47 2.92 16.11
N GLU A 862 -26.64 2.10 16.78
CA GLU A 862 -26.90 0.67 17.00
C GLU A 862 -27.70 0.38 18.29
N ASN A 863 -27.81 1.35 19.20
CA ASN A 863 -28.45 1.17 20.50
C ASN A 863 -29.66 2.10 20.64
N GLN A 864 -30.87 1.57 20.40
CA GLN A 864 -32.14 2.32 20.52
C GLN A 864 -32.30 3.00 21.90
N GLN A 865 -31.70 2.46 22.97
CA GLN A 865 -31.71 3.10 24.30
C GLN A 865 -30.83 4.34 24.40
N ALA A 866 -29.78 4.49 23.59
CA ALA A 866 -28.85 5.63 23.66
C ALA A 866 -29.40 6.86 22.93
N MET A 867 -30.15 6.68 21.84
CA MET A 867 -30.89 7.79 21.21
C MET A 867 -32.00 8.34 22.12
N ALA A 868 -32.48 7.55 23.10
CA ALA A 868 -33.47 8.01 24.06
C ALA A 868 -32.95 9.12 25.00
N GLU A 869 -31.67 9.13 25.40
CA GLU A 869 -31.14 10.26 26.18
C GLU A 869 -31.02 11.53 25.33
N LEU A 870 -30.63 11.38 24.06
CA LEU A 870 -30.57 12.51 23.13
C LEU A 870 -31.97 13.10 22.90
N ASP A 871 -32.97 12.24 22.66
CA ASP A 871 -34.38 12.61 22.58
C ASP A 871 -34.83 13.37 23.85
N ASP A 872 -34.54 12.80 25.02
CA ASP A 872 -34.90 13.35 26.32
C ASP A 872 -34.31 14.75 26.57
N ARG A 873 -33.06 14.98 26.13
CA ARG A 873 -32.39 16.30 26.19
C ARG A 873 -33.01 17.30 25.22
N ILE A 874 -33.33 16.87 24.00
CA ILE A 874 -33.99 17.72 22.99
C ILE A 874 -35.39 18.13 23.47
N ILE A 875 -36.19 17.18 23.96
CA ILE A 875 -37.54 17.44 24.48
C ILE A 875 -37.47 18.40 25.68
N ARG A 876 -36.54 18.18 26.62
CA ARG A 876 -36.37 19.06 27.77
C ARG A 876 -36.01 20.49 27.35
N HIS A 877 -35.12 20.66 26.37
CA HIS A 877 -34.78 21.98 25.84
C HIS A 877 -36.02 22.66 25.24
N ILE A 878 -36.81 21.95 24.42
CA ILE A 878 -38.03 22.49 23.80
C ILE A 878 -39.07 22.87 24.85
N VAL A 879 -39.27 22.05 25.87
CA VAL A 879 -40.20 22.35 26.97
C VAL A 879 -39.76 23.60 27.73
N ALA A 880 -38.45 23.78 27.95
CA ALA A 880 -37.91 24.95 28.62
C ALA A 880 -37.98 26.24 27.78
N THR A 881 -37.80 26.17 26.46
CA THR A 881 -37.68 27.36 25.59
C THR A 881 -38.96 27.72 24.84
N ALA A 882 -39.64 26.73 24.27
CA ALA A 882 -40.88 26.92 23.50
C ALA A 882 -42.15 26.68 24.32
N ASN A 883 -42.04 25.96 25.45
CA ASN A 883 -43.13 25.63 26.39
C ASN A 883 -44.45 25.23 25.68
N PRO A 884 -44.40 24.23 24.77
CA PRO A 884 -45.58 23.77 24.06
C PRO A 884 -46.61 23.18 25.04
N ARG A 885 -47.86 23.11 24.59
CA ARG A 885 -48.91 22.44 25.36
C ARG A 885 -48.52 20.96 25.58
N PRO A 886 -48.75 20.36 26.77
CA PRO A 886 -48.25 19.02 27.05
C PRO A 886 -48.72 17.94 26.07
N ASP A 887 -49.90 18.07 25.48
CA ASP A 887 -50.51 17.20 24.46
C ASP A 887 -50.07 17.53 23.02
N ALA A 888 -49.14 18.47 22.82
CA ALA A 888 -48.59 18.79 21.50
C ALA A 888 -47.74 17.64 20.95
N LYS A 889 -47.86 17.37 19.66
CA LYS A 889 -47.04 16.36 18.98
C LYS A 889 -45.66 16.93 18.66
N ILE A 890 -44.61 16.25 19.10
CA ILE A 890 -43.21 16.61 18.85
C ILE A 890 -42.59 15.53 17.93
N ASP A 891 -42.14 15.94 16.74
CA ASP A 891 -41.48 15.08 15.74
C ASP A 891 -40.01 15.51 15.57
N ILE A 892 -39.07 14.68 16.05
CA ILE A 892 -37.61 14.94 15.99
C ILE A 892 -37.04 14.35 14.70
N ARG A 893 -36.40 15.18 13.87
CA ARG A 893 -35.82 14.77 12.58
C ARG A 893 -34.30 14.90 12.59
N TYR A 894 -33.65 13.75 12.78
CA TYR A 894 -32.19 13.65 12.87
C TYR A 894 -31.44 13.75 11.53
N ALA A 895 -32.11 13.53 10.40
CA ALA A 895 -31.47 13.37 9.09
C ALA A 895 -31.65 14.57 8.13
N GLN A 896 -32.18 15.71 8.62
CA GLN A 896 -32.40 16.90 7.79
C GLN A 896 -31.41 18.02 8.13
N PRO A 897 -30.27 18.14 7.41
CA PRO A 897 -29.45 19.35 7.39
C PRO A 897 -29.48 20.06 6.02
N ALA A 898 -29.18 21.36 6.02
CA ALA A 898 -28.91 22.16 4.82
C ALA A 898 -27.51 22.79 4.91
N ALA A 899 -26.76 22.78 3.81
CA ALA A 899 -25.42 23.36 3.76
C ALA A 899 -25.44 24.85 4.17
N PRO A 900 -24.52 25.32 5.04
CA PRO A 900 -23.25 24.70 5.44
C PRO A 900 -23.27 23.89 6.76
N GLN A 901 -24.43 23.46 7.27
CA GLN A 901 -24.57 22.79 8.57
C GLN A 901 -24.66 21.26 8.44
N TYR A 902 -24.36 20.55 9.54
CA TYR A 902 -24.38 19.09 9.66
C TYR A 902 -25.50 18.62 10.59
N SER A 903 -26.03 17.43 10.34
CA SER A 903 -26.99 16.80 11.25
C SER A 903 -26.34 15.83 12.25
N PHE A 904 -27.00 15.59 13.38
CA PHE A 904 -26.57 14.55 14.33
C PHE A 904 -26.45 13.16 13.68
N PHE A 905 -27.23 12.88 12.63
CA PHE A 905 -27.14 11.64 11.86
C PHE A 905 -25.85 11.55 11.03
N GLU A 906 -25.41 12.65 10.41
CA GLU A 906 -24.20 12.67 9.57
C GLU A 906 -22.91 12.51 10.39
N ILE A 907 -22.89 13.00 11.64
CA ILE A 907 -21.73 12.82 12.53
C ILE A 907 -21.71 11.44 13.21
N ALA A 908 -22.80 10.68 13.19
CA ALA A 908 -22.90 9.40 13.92
C ALA A 908 -21.86 8.35 13.48
N PRO A 909 -21.56 8.14 12.18
CA PRO A 909 -20.50 7.22 11.75
C PRO A 909 -19.10 7.64 12.21
N LEU A 910 -18.84 8.96 12.26
CA LEU A 910 -17.61 9.50 12.80
C LEU A 910 -17.51 9.21 14.30
N MET A 911 -18.57 9.46 15.07
CA MET A 911 -18.61 9.16 16.50
C MET A 911 -18.40 7.67 16.79
N GLN A 912 -18.99 6.78 16.00
CA GLN A 912 -18.76 5.34 16.12
C GLN A 912 -17.29 4.97 15.88
N SER A 913 -16.66 5.58 14.88
CA SER A 913 -15.25 5.35 14.56
C SER A 913 -14.31 5.88 15.67
N LEU A 914 -14.59 7.08 16.20
CA LEU A 914 -13.83 7.65 17.32
C LEU A 914 -13.98 6.82 18.60
N ARG A 915 -15.19 6.32 18.88
CA ARG A 915 -15.44 5.42 20.01
C ARG A 915 -14.68 4.11 19.85
N ALA A 916 -14.73 3.48 18.68
CA ALA A 916 -13.98 2.27 18.41
C ALA A 916 -12.47 2.50 18.59
N LEU A 917 -11.95 3.63 18.10
CA LEU A 917 -10.55 4.00 18.26
C LEU A 917 -10.16 4.15 19.74
N LEU A 918 -10.97 4.85 20.55
CA LEU A 918 -10.67 5.07 21.97
C LEU A 918 -10.86 3.82 22.85
N LEU A 919 -11.85 2.97 22.56
CA LEU A 919 -12.15 1.80 23.39
C LEU A 919 -11.36 0.55 23.00
N ALA A 920 -10.98 0.40 21.73
CA ALA A 920 -10.21 -0.75 21.25
C ALA A 920 -8.69 -0.53 21.29
N SER A 921 -8.24 0.71 21.43
CA SER A 921 -6.82 1.02 21.61
C SER A 921 -6.37 0.85 23.06
N ARG A 922 -5.05 0.71 23.26
CA ARG A 922 -4.42 0.79 24.57
C ARG A 922 -3.67 2.12 24.70
N PRO A 923 -3.56 2.69 25.90
CA PRO A 923 -2.68 3.83 26.13
C PRO A 923 -1.23 3.53 25.71
N LEU A 924 -0.57 4.55 25.18
CA LEU A 924 0.86 4.50 24.88
C LEU A 924 1.65 4.36 26.17
N GLN A 925 2.69 3.52 26.13
CA GLN A 925 3.63 3.31 27.21
C GLN A 925 4.99 3.90 26.83
N PRO A 926 5.85 4.24 27.81
CA PRO A 926 7.21 4.68 27.55
C PRO A 926 7.99 3.76 26.59
N THR A 927 7.83 2.45 26.70
CA THR A 927 8.50 1.49 25.82
C THR A 927 8.00 1.50 24.36
N ASP A 928 6.81 2.03 24.07
CA ASP A 928 6.29 2.13 22.70
C ASP A 928 7.01 3.16 21.85
N VAL A 929 7.66 4.12 22.51
CA VAL A 929 8.36 5.24 21.90
C VAL A 929 9.87 5.13 22.06
N MET A 930 10.36 3.99 22.55
CA MET A 930 11.77 3.65 22.71
C MET A 930 12.18 2.60 21.66
N LEU A 931 13.46 2.58 21.31
CA LEU A 931 14.01 1.54 20.44
C LEU A 931 13.98 0.17 21.15
N THR A 932 13.77 -0.90 20.38
CA THR A 932 13.61 -2.28 20.90
C THR A 932 14.80 -2.75 21.74
N ASN A 933 16.01 -2.27 21.47
CA ASN A 933 17.24 -2.57 22.20
C ASN A 933 17.40 -1.76 23.50
N GLU A 934 16.64 -0.68 23.69
CA GLU A 934 16.69 0.21 24.85
C GLU A 934 15.49 0.05 25.79
N ALA A 935 14.36 -0.39 25.24
CA ALA A 935 13.12 -0.64 25.98
C ALA A 935 13.33 -1.66 27.10
N LYS A 936 13.09 -1.24 28.35
CA LYS A 936 13.10 -2.09 29.54
C LYS A 936 11.74 -2.07 30.19
N THR A 937 11.29 -3.19 30.73
CA THR A 937 9.99 -3.30 31.40
C THR A 937 9.84 -2.32 32.57
N SER A 938 10.95 -1.94 33.22
CA SER A 938 10.96 -0.93 34.28
C SER A 938 10.73 0.51 33.80
N ALA A 939 10.86 0.79 32.49
CA ALA A 939 10.57 2.10 31.94
C ALA A 939 9.06 2.40 31.93
N ASP A 940 8.23 1.36 31.82
CA ASP A 940 6.76 1.48 31.85
C ASP A 940 6.20 1.75 33.25
N ASP A 941 7.04 1.74 34.29
CA ASP A 941 6.63 2.04 35.66
C ASP A 941 6.55 3.56 35.93
N VAL A 942 7.06 4.40 35.02
CA VAL A 942 7.06 5.87 35.16
C VAL A 942 5.84 6.47 34.43
N VAL A 943 4.65 6.14 34.92
CA VAL A 943 3.37 6.65 34.45
C VAL A 943 2.66 7.42 35.56
N THR A 944 1.88 8.43 35.19
CA THR A 944 1.15 9.30 36.12
C THR A 944 -0.26 9.55 35.63
N ALA A 945 -1.19 9.79 36.54
CA ALA A 945 -2.54 10.24 36.24
C ALA A 945 -2.96 11.30 37.26
N ASN A 946 -3.74 12.29 36.82
CA ASN A 946 -4.05 13.45 37.64
C ASN A 946 -5.22 13.15 38.60
N ARG A 947 -4.89 12.80 39.85
CA ARG A 947 -5.87 12.51 40.92
C ARG A 947 -6.88 13.65 41.18
N PRO A 948 -6.48 14.93 41.29
CA PRO A 948 -7.43 16.04 41.46
C PRO A 948 -8.59 16.08 40.46
N ARG A 949 -8.38 15.65 39.20
CA ARG A 949 -9.46 15.57 38.19
C ARG A 949 -10.61 14.66 38.67
N LEU A 950 -10.27 13.50 39.21
CA LEU A 950 -11.24 12.52 39.68
C LEU A 950 -11.83 12.88 41.05
N GLU A 951 -11.06 13.55 41.91
CA GLU A 951 -11.59 14.08 43.18
C GLU A 951 -12.67 15.14 42.92
N HIS A 952 -12.46 16.01 41.94
CA HIS A 952 -13.48 16.98 41.53
C HIS A 952 -14.76 16.29 41.01
N VAL A 953 -14.63 15.26 40.19
CA VAL A 953 -15.78 14.48 39.68
C VAL A 953 -16.52 13.77 40.81
N ARG A 954 -15.80 13.22 41.80
CA ARG A 954 -16.40 12.66 43.02
C ARG A 954 -17.19 13.73 43.77
N ASP A 955 -16.62 14.91 43.97
CA ASP A 955 -17.29 16.00 44.69
C ASP A 955 -18.57 16.45 43.97
N LEU A 956 -18.57 16.50 42.64
CA LEU A 956 -19.78 16.77 41.86
C LEU A 956 -20.86 15.69 42.03
N LEU A 957 -20.47 14.42 42.12
CA LEU A 957 -21.39 13.30 42.38
C LEU A 957 -21.94 13.36 43.81
N ASP A 958 -21.14 13.75 44.80
CA ASP A 958 -21.56 13.91 46.19
C ASP A 958 -22.58 15.06 46.36
N VAL A 959 -22.36 16.17 45.64
CA VAL A 959 -23.36 17.26 45.56
C VAL A 959 -24.66 16.75 44.94
N LEU A 960 -24.59 16.00 43.84
CA LEU A 960 -25.80 15.41 43.23
C LEU A 960 -26.51 14.44 44.18
N HIS A 961 -25.77 13.58 44.89
CA HIS A 961 -26.32 12.66 45.88
C HIS A 961 -27.04 13.42 47.00
N THR A 962 -26.45 14.52 47.47
CA THR A 962 -27.07 15.41 48.47
C THR A 962 -28.37 16.03 47.94
N ASP A 963 -28.37 16.51 46.70
CA ASP A 963 -29.55 17.09 46.07
C ASP A 963 -30.67 16.05 45.85
N LEU A 964 -30.32 14.83 45.45
CA LEU A 964 -31.24 13.70 45.35
C LEU A 964 -31.85 13.35 46.71
N SER A 965 -31.03 13.32 47.77
CA SER A 965 -31.51 13.12 49.14
C SER A 965 -32.47 14.22 49.59
N ASN A 966 -32.19 15.47 49.23
CA ASN A 966 -33.06 16.62 49.51
C ASN A 966 -34.39 16.57 48.74
N TYR A 967 -34.44 15.85 47.60
CA TYR A 967 -35.67 15.59 46.84
C TYR A 967 -36.45 14.39 47.38
N VAL A 968 -35.77 13.28 47.66
CA VAL A 968 -36.36 12.02 48.12
C VAL A 968 -36.95 12.16 49.53
N THR A 969 -36.24 12.81 50.45
CA THR A 969 -36.63 12.85 51.88
C THR A 969 -38.00 13.52 52.10
N PRO A 970 -38.29 14.73 51.55
CA PRO A 970 -39.60 15.35 51.68
C PRO A 970 -40.71 14.57 50.97
N LEU A 971 -40.42 13.98 49.80
CA LEU A 971 -41.40 13.22 49.03
C LEU A 971 -41.78 11.91 49.74
N GLN A 972 -40.80 11.18 50.31
CA GLN A 972 -41.04 10.01 51.15
C GLN A 972 -41.92 10.35 52.35
N ALA A 973 -41.67 11.48 53.02
CA ALA A 973 -42.48 11.93 54.16
C ALA A 973 -43.93 12.31 53.79
N ILE A 974 -44.23 12.53 52.51
CA ILE A 974 -45.60 12.68 52.00
C ILE A 974 -46.25 11.30 51.80
N PHE A 975 -45.53 10.34 51.25
CA PHE A 975 -46.04 8.97 51.06
C PHE A 975 -46.24 8.20 52.37
N ASP A 976 -45.42 8.45 53.38
CA ASP A 976 -45.55 7.87 54.72
C ASP A 976 -46.87 8.30 55.42
N ASP A 977 -47.45 9.44 55.03
CA ASP A 977 -48.72 9.98 55.53
C ASP A 977 -49.63 10.43 54.38
N ILE A 978 -49.81 9.54 53.39
CA ILE A 978 -50.58 9.85 52.18
C ILE A 978 -52.03 10.23 52.48
N THR A 979 -52.62 9.69 53.55
CA THR A 979 -54.01 9.97 53.94
C THR A 979 -54.25 11.45 54.25
N ASN A 980 -53.30 12.12 54.91
CA ASN A 980 -53.45 13.53 55.28
C ASN A 980 -52.76 14.50 54.31
N LYS A 981 -51.78 14.04 53.52
CA LYS A 981 -50.97 14.89 52.64
C LYS A 981 -51.22 14.72 51.14
N ARG A 982 -52.20 13.89 50.74
CA ARG A 982 -52.56 13.65 49.32
C ARG A 982 -52.72 14.94 48.50
N SER A 983 -53.37 15.96 49.05
CA SER A 983 -53.58 17.23 48.35
C SER A 983 -52.28 17.95 47.97
N GLN A 984 -51.21 17.76 48.74
CA GLN A 984 -49.90 18.34 48.43
C GLN A 984 -49.37 17.78 47.11
N LEU A 985 -49.41 16.46 46.91
CA LEU A 985 -48.99 15.83 45.64
C LEU A 985 -49.78 16.34 44.44
N LEU A 986 -51.10 16.48 44.59
CA LEU A 986 -51.98 16.95 43.52
C LEU A 986 -51.63 18.39 43.11
N THR A 987 -51.22 19.24 44.05
CA THR A 987 -50.86 20.64 43.78
C THR A 987 -49.42 20.84 43.32
N THR A 988 -48.49 19.94 43.68
CA THR A 988 -47.05 20.11 43.42
C THR A 988 -46.49 19.17 42.36
N VAL A 989 -47.30 18.30 41.75
CA VAL A 989 -46.83 17.28 40.77
C VAL A 989 -45.98 17.88 39.66
N ASP A 990 -46.38 19.00 39.07
CA ASP A 990 -45.64 19.65 37.98
C ASP A 990 -44.24 20.12 38.45
N THR A 991 -44.13 20.71 39.64
CA THR A 991 -42.84 21.11 40.23
C THR A 991 -41.97 19.91 40.58
N LEU A 992 -42.57 18.86 41.15
CA LEU A 992 -41.86 17.62 41.47
C LEU A 992 -41.29 16.96 40.21
N MET A 993 -42.01 17.03 39.09
CA MET A 993 -41.52 16.54 37.79
C MET A 993 -40.36 17.38 37.25
N ASP A 994 -40.47 18.70 37.31
CA ASP A 994 -39.42 19.60 36.80
C ASP A 994 -38.11 19.42 37.59
N ASP A 995 -38.19 19.35 38.92
CA ASP A 995 -37.03 19.11 39.79
C ASP A 995 -36.43 17.71 39.54
N PHE A 996 -37.28 16.68 39.40
CA PHE A 996 -36.84 15.32 39.07
C PHE A 996 -36.10 15.25 37.73
N ASN A 997 -36.63 15.88 36.70
CA ASN A 997 -36.02 15.92 35.37
C ASN A 997 -34.66 16.64 35.38
N GLN A 998 -34.52 17.70 36.19
CA GLN A 998 -33.23 18.37 36.39
C GLN A 998 -32.19 17.46 37.07
N LEU A 999 -32.61 16.72 38.10
CA LEU A 999 -31.75 15.80 38.83
C LEU A 999 -31.32 14.61 37.96
N LEU A 1000 -32.25 14.00 37.22
CA LEU A 1000 -31.92 12.88 36.32
C LEU A 1000 -31.00 13.30 35.17
N ALA A 1001 -31.17 14.49 34.62
CA ALA A 1001 -30.27 14.99 33.57
C ALA A 1001 -28.84 15.27 34.07
N ARG A 1002 -28.67 15.64 35.34
CA ARG A 1002 -27.36 15.68 35.99
C ARG A 1002 -26.83 14.27 36.24
N ALA A 1003 -27.67 13.36 36.72
CA ALA A 1003 -27.31 11.96 36.95
C ALA A 1003 -26.85 11.23 35.68
N SER A 1004 -27.48 11.50 34.53
CA SER A 1004 -27.10 10.86 33.26
C SER A 1004 -25.70 11.25 32.79
N SER A 1005 -25.21 12.43 33.16
CA SER A 1005 -23.83 12.87 32.85
C SER A 1005 -22.75 12.02 33.55
N PHE A 1006 -23.12 11.27 34.60
CA PHE A 1006 -22.25 10.29 35.26
C PHE A 1006 -22.44 8.86 34.71
N GLY A 1007 -23.32 8.64 33.73
CA GLY A 1007 -23.64 7.31 33.23
C GLY A 1007 -24.30 6.41 34.29
N LEU A 1008 -25.10 6.99 35.19
CA LEU A 1008 -25.91 6.22 36.14
C LEU A 1008 -27.01 5.44 35.38
N PRO A 1009 -27.35 4.21 35.81
CA PRO A 1009 -28.44 3.46 35.19
C PRO A 1009 -29.80 4.10 35.52
N GLN A 1010 -30.81 3.85 34.69
CA GLN A 1010 -32.20 4.31 34.90
C GLN A 1010 -32.39 5.83 34.96
N THR A 1011 -31.53 6.61 34.30
CA THR A 1011 -31.63 8.07 34.27
C THR A 1011 -32.47 8.64 33.12
N GLY A 1012 -33.17 7.81 32.33
CA GLY A 1012 -34.06 8.33 31.28
C GLY A 1012 -35.26 9.04 31.89
N TRP A 1013 -35.58 10.25 31.41
CA TRP A 1013 -36.66 11.09 31.96
C TRP A 1013 -37.79 11.36 30.97
N GLY A 1014 -37.70 10.89 29.72
CA GLY A 1014 -38.74 11.07 28.70
C GLY A 1014 -40.11 10.50 29.09
N PHE A 1015 -40.12 9.46 29.93
CA PHE A 1015 -41.37 8.89 30.43
C PHE A 1015 -42.20 9.92 31.24
N THR A 1016 -41.55 10.90 31.87
CA THR A 1016 -42.26 11.96 32.61
C THR A 1016 -43.01 12.89 31.67
N TYR A 1017 -42.40 13.26 30.54
CA TYR A 1017 -43.03 14.08 29.51
C TYR A 1017 -44.13 13.30 28.78
N ALA A 1018 -43.89 12.02 28.47
CA ALA A 1018 -44.90 11.15 27.86
C ALA A 1018 -46.12 10.95 28.78
N TRP A 1019 -45.89 10.74 30.08
CA TRP A 1019 -46.96 10.69 31.07
C TRP A 1019 -47.71 12.03 31.13
N LYS A 1020 -46.98 13.17 31.20
CA LYS A 1020 -47.59 14.50 31.22
C LYS A 1020 -48.52 14.72 30.02
N ALA A 1021 -48.05 14.35 28.84
CA ALA A 1021 -48.79 14.46 27.60
C ALA A 1021 -50.05 13.59 27.60
N ALA A 1022 -49.94 12.34 28.04
CA ALA A 1022 -51.04 11.39 28.09
C ALA A 1022 -52.13 11.81 29.09
N THR A 1023 -51.75 12.18 30.33
CA THR A 1023 -52.71 12.58 31.37
C THR A 1023 -53.37 13.92 31.04
N PHE A 1024 -52.60 14.90 30.53
CA PHE A 1024 -53.15 16.19 30.10
C PHE A 1024 -54.10 16.02 28.89
N GLY A 1025 -53.66 15.31 27.86
CA GLY A 1025 -54.47 15.03 26.66
C GLY A 1025 -55.73 14.23 26.98
N GLY A 1026 -55.63 13.22 27.84
CA GLY A 1026 -56.77 12.41 28.29
C GLY A 1026 -57.84 13.23 29.02
N LEU A 1027 -57.43 14.21 29.83
CA LEU A 1027 -58.37 15.13 30.49
C LEU A 1027 -59.06 16.06 29.48
N ILE A 1028 -58.32 16.55 28.49
CA ILE A 1028 -58.86 17.37 27.39
C ILE A 1028 -59.83 16.58 26.52
N ASP A 1029 -59.53 15.31 26.23
CA ASP A 1029 -60.42 14.42 25.48
C ASP A 1029 -61.73 14.16 26.24
N GLN A 1030 -61.68 13.96 27.56
CA GLN A 1030 -62.90 13.85 28.38
C GLN A 1030 -63.75 15.13 28.34
N ILE A 1031 -63.12 16.31 28.42
CA ILE A 1031 -63.80 17.61 28.29
C ILE A 1031 -64.44 17.73 26.91
N LYS A 1032 -63.72 17.32 25.85
CA LYS A 1032 -64.20 17.39 24.47
C LYS A 1032 -65.41 16.51 24.25
N VAL A 1033 -65.36 15.25 24.70
CA VAL A 1033 -66.48 14.31 24.64
C VAL A 1033 -67.70 14.87 25.37
N LEU A 1034 -67.52 15.51 26.53
CA LEU A 1034 -68.61 16.16 27.26
C LEU A 1034 -69.18 17.36 26.49
N ALA A 1035 -68.31 18.26 26.00
CA ALA A 1035 -68.69 19.46 25.28
C ALA A 1035 -69.44 19.15 23.97
N ASP A 1036 -68.95 18.18 23.18
CA ASP A 1036 -69.58 17.74 21.93
C ASP A 1036 -70.94 17.06 22.18
N ARG A 1037 -71.02 16.22 23.23
CA ARG A 1037 -72.28 15.61 23.67
C ARG A 1037 -73.28 16.68 24.08
N TRP A 1038 -72.85 17.70 24.84
CA TRP A 1038 -73.71 18.79 25.27
C TRP A 1038 -74.11 19.73 24.13
N GLN A 1039 -73.23 19.96 23.16
CA GLN A 1039 -73.58 20.68 21.93
C GLN A 1039 -74.68 19.96 21.16
N THR A 1040 -74.55 18.65 20.97
CA THR A 1040 -75.57 17.83 20.29
C THR A 1040 -76.92 17.88 21.02
N ARG A 1041 -76.90 17.86 22.36
CA ARG A 1041 -78.12 18.01 23.19
C ARG A 1041 -78.75 19.39 23.06
N LEU A 1042 -77.95 20.46 23.02
CA LEU A 1042 -78.43 21.83 22.84
C LEU A 1042 -79.06 22.03 21.46
N ASP A 1043 -78.40 21.55 20.40
CA ASP A 1043 -78.91 21.62 19.03
C ASP A 1043 -80.23 20.83 18.89
N GLY A 1044 -80.30 19.66 19.52
CA GLY A 1044 -81.52 18.85 19.58
C GLY A 1044 -82.66 19.55 20.33
N TYR A 1045 -82.36 20.23 21.45
CA TYR A 1045 -83.32 21.07 22.17
C TYR A 1045 -83.84 22.21 21.30
N ASP A 1046 -82.96 22.96 20.65
CA ASP A 1046 -83.33 24.11 19.82
C ASP A 1046 -84.14 23.70 18.58
N ALA A 1047 -83.77 22.58 17.94
CA ALA A 1047 -84.53 21.99 16.84
C ALA A 1047 -85.93 21.55 17.28
N ALA A 1048 -86.04 20.89 18.44
CA ALA A 1048 -87.32 20.43 18.97
C ALA A 1048 -88.20 21.60 19.45
N MET A 1049 -87.63 22.67 20.00
CA MET A 1049 -88.34 23.91 20.32
C MET A 1049 -88.82 24.65 19.06
N SER A 1050 -88.04 24.63 17.99
CA SER A 1050 -88.45 25.17 16.68
C SER A 1050 -89.62 24.39 16.08
N ALA A 1051 -89.60 23.05 16.20
CA ALA A 1051 -90.70 22.19 15.79
C ALA A 1051 -91.96 22.42 16.66
N TYR A 1052 -91.79 22.61 17.98
CA TYR A 1052 -92.88 22.96 18.90
C TYR A 1052 -93.60 24.26 18.49
N ALA A 1053 -92.86 25.27 18.04
CA ALA A 1053 -93.43 26.54 17.57
C ALA A 1053 -94.33 26.41 16.31
N LEU A 1054 -94.21 25.29 15.57
CA LEU A 1054 -94.98 25.00 14.36
C LEU A 1054 -96.18 24.06 14.59
N LEU A 1055 -96.46 23.69 15.84
CA LEU A 1055 -97.55 22.76 16.17
C LEU A 1055 -98.94 23.33 15.79
N PRO A 1056 -99.85 22.52 15.22
CA PRO A 1056 -101.22 22.94 14.95
C PRO A 1056 -101.95 23.42 16.22
N ILE A 1057 -102.86 24.39 16.06
CA ILE A 1057 -103.72 24.91 17.14
C ILE A 1057 -104.59 23.81 17.78
N THR A 1058 -104.83 22.70 17.07
CA THR A 1058 -105.62 21.55 17.55
C THR A 1058 -104.86 20.58 18.46
N THR A 1059 -103.55 20.79 18.70
CA THR A 1059 -102.74 19.93 19.59
C THR A 1059 -103.13 20.15 21.04
N THR A 1060 -103.40 19.08 21.79
CA THR A 1060 -103.86 19.16 23.19
C THR A 1060 -102.77 19.67 24.14
N ASP A 1061 -103.17 20.27 25.27
CA ASP A 1061 -102.22 20.78 26.26
C ASP A 1061 -101.36 19.67 26.89
N ASP A 1062 -101.94 18.47 27.08
CA ASP A 1062 -101.21 17.29 27.57
C ASP A 1062 -100.10 16.86 26.59
N GLU A 1063 -100.37 16.85 25.28
CA GLU A 1063 -99.38 16.55 24.25
C GLU A 1063 -98.30 17.64 24.18
N ARG A 1064 -98.68 18.92 24.35
CA ARG A 1064 -97.74 20.04 24.41
C ARG A 1064 -96.83 19.93 25.62
N PHE A 1065 -97.34 19.62 26.82
CA PHE A 1065 -96.53 19.40 28.02
C PHE A 1065 -95.58 18.21 27.87
N GLN A 1066 -96.04 17.09 27.30
CA GLN A 1066 -95.16 15.93 27.05
C GLN A 1066 -93.99 16.27 26.13
N LEU A 1067 -94.21 17.05 25.06
CA LEU A 1067 -93.14 17.52 24.19
C LEU A 1067 -92.19 18.50 24.89
N LEU A 1068 -92.72 19.42 25.71
CA LEU A 1068 -91.92 20.39 26.47
C LEU A 1068 -91.07 19.73 27.57
N GLN A 1069 -91.60 18.70 28.23
CA GLN A 1069 -90.86 17.90 29.22
C GLN A 1069 -89.82 17.01 28.55
N LYS A 1070 -90.15 16.38 27.40
CA LYS A 1070 -89.18 15.58 26.62
C LYS A 1070 -88.00 16.41 26.13
N THR A 1071 -88.25 17.65 25.73
CA THR A 1071 -87.18 18.59 25.36
C THR A 1071 -86.40 19.08 26.56
N GLU A 1072 -87.06 19.38 27.69
CA GLU A 1072 -86.38 19.76 28.94
C GLU A 1072 -85.38 18.68 29.42
N LEU A 1073 -85.74 17.39 29.30
CA LEU A 1073 -84.85 16.27 29.63
C LEU A 1073 -83.58 16.17 28.77
N MET A 1074 -83.51 16.89 27.65
CA MET A 1074 -82.28 16.95 26.84
C MET A 1074 -81.22 17.85 27.48
N ILE A 1075 -81.62 18.86 28.26
CA ILE A 1075 -80.74 19.89 28.82
C ILE A 1075 -80.72 19.91 30.36
N SER A 1076 -81.59 19.15 31.04
CA SER A 1076 -81.62 19.03 32.49
C SER A 1076 -82.04 17.62 32.92
N THR A 1077 -81.53 17.15 34.05
CA THR A 1077 -81.93 15.87 34.67
C THR A 1077 -83.18 15.99 35.54
N SER A 1078 -83.68 17.21 35.76
CA SER A 1078 -84.88 17.50 36.54
C SER A 1078 -85.94 18.21 35.70
N LEU A 1079 -87.21 17.90 35.92
CA LEU A 1079 -88.35 18.56 35.28
C LEU A 1079 -88.89 19.69 36.16
N ILE A 1080 -89.38 20.77 35.55
CA ILE A 1080 -90.12 21.83 36.27
C ILE A 1080 -91.47 21.28 36.75
N ASN A 1081 -91.73 21.39 38.06
CA ASN A 1081 -92.93 20.86 38.74
C ASN A 1081 -93.32 21.79 39.91
N PRO A 1082 -94.61 22.09 40.17
CA PRO A 1082 -95.83 21.68 39.44
C PRO A 1082 -95.91 22.26 38.03
N LEU A 1083 -96.53 21.51 37.11
CA LEU A 1083 -96.91 22.02 35.80
C LEU A 1083 -98.02 23.09 35.96
N PRO A 1084 -97.95 24.21 35.21
CA PRO A 1084 -99.04 25.20 35.17
C PRO A 1084 -100.28 24.63 34.45
N ALA A 1085 -101.42 25.32 34.58
CA ALA A 1085 -102.66 24.92 33.90
C ALA A 1085 -102.62 25.13 32.37
N ASP A 1086 -101.71 25.98 31.87
CA ASP A 1086 -101.57 26.35 30.46
C ASP A 1086 -100.10 26.21 30.01
N PRO A 1087 -99.80 25.47 28.92
CA PRO A 1087 -98.43 25.29 28.42
C PRO A 1087 -97.79 26.57 27.85
N THR A 1088 -98.55 27.67 27.72
CA THR A 1088 -98.07 29.00 27.31
C THR A 1088 -97.77 29.93 28.49
N ASP A 1089 -97.89 29.45 29.74
CA ASP A 1089 -97.57 30.24 30.93
C ASP A 1089 -96.16 30.84 30.85
N ALA A 1090 -96.09 32.17 30.93
CA ALA A 1090 -94.85 32.92 30.76
C ALA A 1090 -93.82 32.59 31.84
N THR A 1091 -94.24 32.24 33.06
CA THR A 1091 -93.35 31.88 34.17
C THR A 1091 -92.68 30.53 33.89
N TYR A 1092 -93.45 29.55 33.40
CA TYR A 1092 -92.96 28.23 33.00
C TYR A 1092 -92.01 28.30 31.80
N LEU A 1093 -92.35 29.07 30.76
CA LEU A 1093 -91.48 29.26 29.60
C LEU A 1093 -90.18 30.01 29.95
N ASN A 1094 -90.26 31.03 30.82
CA ASN A 1094 -89.06 31.74 31.31
C ASN A 1094 -88.16 30.82 32.15
N ALA A 1095 -88.72 29.95 32.99
CA ALA A 1095 -87.95 28.97 33.76
C ALA A 1095 -87.21 27.96 32.85
N ARG A 1096 -87.84 27.52 31.74
CA ARG A 1096 -87.19 26.65 30.74
C ARG A 1096 -86.09 27.38 29.98
N THR A 1097 -86.32 28.63 29.59
CA THR A 1097 -85.30 29.48 28.97
C THR A 1097 -84.10 29.67 29.91
N ALA A 1098 -84.34 29.90 31.20
CA ALA A 1098 -83.28 30.01 32.20
C ALA A 1098 -82.46 28.71 32.33
N LYS A 1099 -83.10 27.53 32.33
CA LYS A 1099 -82.39 26.23 32.30
C LYS A 1099 -81.53 26.05 31.04
N ARG A 1100 -82.06 26.41 29.84
CA ARG A 1100 -81.29 26.39 28.59
C ARG A 1100 -80.07 27.30 28.66
N THR A 1101 -80.24 28.54 29.13
CA THR A 1101 -79.14 29.49 29.29
C THR A 1101 -78.11 29.00 30.30
N ALA A 1102 -78.52 28.42 31.43
CA ALA A 1102 -77.61 27.84 32.40
C ALA A 1102 -76.80 26.66 31.81
N PHE A 1103 -77.45 25.77 31.06
CA PHE A 1103 -76.81 24.66 30.36
C PHE A 1103 -75.79 25.15 29.30
N ASP A 1104 -76.19 26.11 28.45
CA ASP A 1104 -75.31 26.64 27.40
C ASP A 1104 -74.11 27.42 27.99
N ASN A 1105 -74.33 28.19 29.06
CA ASN A 1105 -73.23 28.85 29.79
C ASN A 1105 -72.24 27.82 30.36
N LYS A 1106 -72.74 26.74 30.99
CA LYS A 1106 -71.90 25.69 31.57
C LYS A 1106 -71.15 24.90 30.49
N ARG A 1107 -71.81 24.58 29.36
CA ARG A 1107 -71.18 24.02 28.15
C ARG A 1107 -70.08 24.94 27.64
N GLY A 1108 -70.34 26.24 27.54
CA GLY A 1108 -69.37 27.25 27.12
C GLY A 1108 -68.14 27.32 28.02
N GLN A 1109 -68.32 27.16 29.34
CA GLN A 1109 -67.21 27.07 30.31
C GLN A 1109 -66.33 25.84 30.07
N PHE A 1110 -66.91 24.66 29.83
CA PHE A 1110 -66.13 23.45 29.47
C PHE A 1110 -65.47 23.57 28.10
N ALA A 1111 -66.17 24.11 27.10
CA ALA A 1111 -65.61 24.33 25.76
C ALA A 1111 -64.41 25.30 25.78
N ALA A 1112 -64.42 26.31 26.66
CA ALA A 1112 -63.29 27.23 26.83
C ALA A 1112 -62.03 26.55 27.37
N LEU A 1113 -62.15 25.45 28.12
CA LEU A 1113 -60.99 24.68 28.60
C LEU A 1113 -60.28 23.93 27.46
N LEU A 1114 -60.95 23.64 26.33
CA LEU A 1114 -60.32 22.99 25.17
C LEU A 1114 -59.21 23.86 24.56
N SER A 1115 -59.30 25.19 24.67
CA SER A 1115 -58.30 26.15 24.22
C SER A 1115 -57.47 26.76 25.36
N THR A 1116 -57.34 26.04 26.48
CA THR A 1116 -56.61 26.53 27.66
C THR A 1116 -55.14 26.92 27.38
N SER A 1117 -54.69 28.00 28.03
CA SER A 1117 -53.29 28.44 28.02
C SER A 1117 -52.46 27.79 29.13
N THR A 1118 -53.07 27.02 30.04
CA THR A 1118 -52.31 26.32 31.08
C THR A 1118 -51.45 25.21 30.49
N ARG A 1119 -50.32 24.94 31.14
CA ARG A 1119 -49.37 23.85 30.83
C ARG A 1119 -49.19 22.90 32.02
N SER A 1120 -49.92 23.17 33.11
CA SER A 1120 -49.88 22.41 34.35
C SER A 1120 -51.07 21.46 34.42
N ILE A 1121 -50.79 20.21 34.77
CA ILE A 1121 -51.84 19.20 35.04
C ILE A 1121 -52.61 19.59 36.29
N ALA A 1122 -51.91 20.04 37.34
CA ALA A 1122 -52.54 20.47 38.59
C ALA A 1122 -53.54 21.61 38.36
N THR A 1123 -53.17 22.62 37.60
CA THR A 1123 -54.05 23.75 37.27
C THR A 1123 -55.23 23.31 36.40
N LEU A 1124 -55.01 22.50 35.35
CA LEU A 1124 -56.10 22.02 34.51
C LEU A 1124 -57.10 21.16 35.29
N LEU A 1125 -56.61 20.29 36.17
CA LEU A 1125 -57.46 19.47 37.05
C LEU A 1125 -58.28 20.34 37.99
N ALA A 1126 -57.67 21.37 38.60
CA ALA A 1126 -58.38 22.32 39.45
C ALA A 1126 -59.45 23.12 38.67
N ASP A 1127 -59.15 23.56 37.45
CA ASP A 1127 -60.09 24.27 36.58
C ASP A 1127 -61.31 23.38 36.22
N VAL A 1128 -61.07 22.08 35.96
CA VAL A 1128 -62.15 21.10 35.71
C VAL A 1128 -62.97 20.85 36.97
N GLN A 1129 -62.32 20.67 38.12
CA GLN A 1129 -63.00 20.44 39.40
C GLN A 1129 -63.86 21.63 39.83
N ALA A 1130 -63.42 22.87 39.55
CA ALA A 1130 -64.20 24.08 39.80
C ALA A 1130 -65.51 24.15 38.99
N LEU A 1131 -65.61 23.39 37.89
CA LEU A 1131 -66.82 23.27 37.09
C LEU A 1131 -67.73 22.10 37.49
N LEU A 1132 -67.30 21.22 38.40
CA LEU A 1132 -68.12 20.12 38.95
C LEU A 1132 -68.87 20.55 40.24
N PRO A 1133 -70.00 19.91 40.60
CA PRO A 1133 -70.71 18.82 39.91
C PRO A 1133 -71.58 19.29 38.74
N ILE A 1134 -71.96 18.35 37.86
CA ILE A 1134 -72.82 18.60 36.68
C ILE A 1134 -74.15 17.84 36.73
N ASP A 1135 -74.52 17.30 37.90
CA ASP A 1135 -75.65 16.37 38.08
C ASP A 1135 -77.01 16.97 37.67
N GLU A 1136 -77.14 18.30 37.70
CA GLU A 1136 -78.34 19.02 37.24
C GLU A 1136 -78.56 18.93 35.72
N PHE A 1137 -77.51 18.63 34.96
CA PHE A 1137 -77.46 18.66 33.50
C PHE A 1137 -77.15 17.30 32.86
N ASP A 1138 -76.30 16.50 33.49
CA ASP A 1138 -75.87 15.21 32.97
C ASP A 1138 -75.54 14.22 34.09
N SER A 1139 -75.90 12.95 33.90
CA SER A 1139 -75.59 11.87 34.86
C SER A 1139 -74.22 11.23 34.63
N ILE A 1140 -73.58 11.50 33.48
CA ILE A 1140 -72.25 11.01 33.13
C ILE A 1140 -71.25 12.15 33.33
N SER A 1141 -70.59 12.17 34.49
CA SER A 1141 -69.56 13.17 34.85
C SER A 1141 -68.16 12.82 34.33
N ILE A 1142 -67.24 13.79 34.39
CA ILE A 1142 -65.80 13.59 34.17
C ILE A 1142 -65.20 12.91 35.40
N ASP A 1143 -64.44 11.83 35.20
CA ASP A 1143 -63.82 11.06 36.28
C ASP A 1143 -62.50 11.70 36.73
N THR A 1144 -62.60 12.71 37.59
CA THR A 1144 -61.43 13.37 38.18
C THR A 1144 -60.71 12.50 39.22
N ALA A 1145 -61.40 11.52 39.82
CA ALA A 1145 -60.81 10.64 40.83
C ALA A 1145 -59.80 9.66 40.22
N ALA A 1146 -60.05 9.16 39.01
CA ALA A 1146 -59.08 8.37 38.26
C ALA A 1146 -57.79 9.14 38.00
N VAL A 1147 -57.89 10.40 37.55
CA VAL A 1147 -56.73 11.27 37.27
C VAL A 1147 -55.95 11.59 38.55
N GLU A 1148 -56.63 11.88 39.67
CA GLU A 1148 -55.96 12.10 40.95
C GLU A 1148 -55.19 10.86 41.43
N ASN A 1149 -55.74 9.66 41.25
CA ASN A 1149 -55.06 8.42 41.61
C ASN A 1149 -53.86 8.14 40.71
N GLU A 1150 -53.95 8.51 39.42
CA GLU A 1150 -52.85 8.43 38.47
C GLU A 1150 -51.70 9.36 38.87
N ILE A 1151 -51.99 10.61 39.26
CA ILE A 1151 -50.98 11.56 39.78
C ILE A 1151 -50.26 10.97 41.01
N VAL A 1152 -51.00 10.41 41.97
CA VAL A 1152 -50.40 9.82 43.17
C VAL A 1152 -49.51 8.63 42.82
N THR A 1153 -49.94 7.78 41.89
CA THR A 1153 -49.17 6.62 41.41
C THR A 1153 -47.87 7.09 40.75
N PHE A 1154 -47.96 8.08 39.87
CA PHE A 1154 -46.81 8.64 39.16
C PHE A 1154 -45.80 9.31 40.11
N CYS A 1155 -46.24 10.09 41.09
CA CYS A 1155 -45.36 10.62 42.14
C CYS A 1155 -44.65 9.50 42.93
N GLY A 1156 -45.29 8.33 43.08
CA GLY A 1156 -44.69 7.15 43.71
C GLY A 1156 -43.59 6.54 42.83
N ASP A 1157 -43.78 6.55 41.51
CA ASP A 1157 -42.75 6.16 40.56
C ASP A 1157 -41.56 7.14 40.56
N LEU A 1158 -41.80 8.46 40.64
CA LEU A 1158 -40.72 9.46 40.78
C LEU A 1158 -39.87 9.19 42.04
N LEU A 1159 -40.53 8.92 43.17
CA LEU A 1159 -39.86 8.59 44.43
C LEU A 1159 -39.04 7.30 44.30
N ARG A 1160 -39.60 6.25 43.70
CA ARG A 1160 -38.93 4.97 43.50
C ARG A 1160 -37.68 5.11 42.62
N VAL A 1161 -37.79 5.82 41.49
CA VAL A 1161 -36.67 6.01 40.56
C VAL A 1161 -35.59 6.89 41.18
N SER A 1162 -35.95 8.03 41.78
CA SER A 1162 -34.98 8.93 42.44
C SER A 1162 -34.25 8.25 43.60
N THR A 1163 -34.94 7.42 44.39
CA THR A 1163 -34.32 6.59 45.43
C THR A 1163 -33.34 5.58 44.84
N GLY A 1164 -33.68 4.94 43.72
CA GLY A 1164 -32.79 4.00 43.02
C GLY A 1164 -31.51 4.68 42.54
N VAL A 1165 -31.64 5.85 41.90
CA VAL A 1165 -30.49 6.64 41.41
C VAL A 1165 -29.63 7.16 42.56
N MET A 1166 -30.24 7.63 43.66
CA MET A 1166 -29.54 8.05 44.87
C MET A 1166 -28.70 6.91 45.47
N ASN A 1167 -29.27 5.70 45.57
CA ASN A 1167 -28.55 4.54 46.09
C ASN A 1167 -27.39 4.10 45.18
N ASP A 1168 -27.53 4.22 43.86
CA ASP A 1168 -26.42 3.93 42.94
C ASP A 1168 -25.30 4.98 43.06
N ALA A 1169 -25.66 6.26 43.20
CA ALA A 1169 -24.69 7.34 43.45
C ALA A 1169 -23.90 7.11 44.74
N ASP A 1170 -24.57 6.75 45.85
CA ASP A 1170 -23.91 6.40 47.13
C ASP A 1170 -22.96 5.20 46.98
N LYS A 1171 -23.38 4.17 46.24
CA LYS A 1171 -22.53 3.01 45.94
C LYS A 1171 -21.27 3.43 45.17
N ARG A 1172 -21.40 4.21 44.10
CA ARG A 1172 -20.26 4.68 43.30
C ARG A 1172 -19.31 5.55 44.10
N LEU A 1173 -19.82 6.41 44.98
CA LEU A 1173 -18.99 7.22 45.89
C LEU A 1173 -18.16 6.33 46.84
N LYS A 1174 -18.75 5.28 47.40
CA LYS A 1174 -18.05 4.30 48.27
C LYS A 1174 -17.01 3.48 47.51
N ASP A 1175 -17.36 2.99 46.32
CA ASP A 1175 -16.47 2.21 45.45
C ASP A 1175 -15.27 3.07 45.01
N ALA A 1176 -15.52 4.32 44.60
CA ALA A 1176 -14.48 5.29 44.25
C ALA A 1176 -13.58 5.62 45.45
N GLN A 1177 -14.14 5.83 46.64
CA GLN A 1177 -13.35 6.11 47.85
C GLN A 1177 -12.41 4.95 48.20
N THR A 1178 -12.89 3.71 48.08
CA THR A 1178 -12.06 2.50 48.28
C THR A 1178 -10.83 2.51 47.35
N GLN A 1179 -11.00 2.92 46.10
CA GLN A 1179 -9.90 3.00 45.12
C GLN A 1179 -8.99 4.21 45.36
N PHE A 1180 -9.50 5.35 45.83
CA PHE A 1180 -8.67 6.48 46.27
C PHE A 1180 -7.77 6.11 47.48
N ASP A 1181 -8.30 5.30 48.39
CA ASP A 1181 -7.53 4.78 49.52
C ASP A 1181 -6.46 3.80 49.03
N ALA A 1182 -6.81 2.92 48.07
CA ALA A 1182 -5.85 2.01 47.42
C ALA A 1182 -4.73 2.75 46.67
N HIS A 1183 -5.05 3.83 45.95
CA HIS A 1183 -4.06 4.72 45.36
C HIS A 1183 -3.09 5.28 46.42
N SER A 1184 -3.62 5.74 47.56
CA SER A 1184 -2.82 6.31 48.64
C SER A 1184 -1.92 5.29 49.34
N ALA A 1185 -2.32 4.01 49.33
CA ALA A 1185 -1.57 2.89 49.90
C ALA A 1185 -0.56 2.25 48.91
N ALA A 1186 -0.70 2.50 47.60
CA ALA A 1186 0.13 1.89 46.57
C ALA A 1186 1.57 2.43 46.57
N SER A 1187 2.54 1.52 46.45
CA SER A 1187 3.98 1.82 46.48
C SER A 1187 4.64 2.02 45.11
N THR A 1188 3.91 1.79 44.01
CA THR A 1188 4.40 1.97 42.63
C THR A 1188 3.48 2.89 41.85
N SER A 1189 4.03 3.70 40.95
CA SER A 1189 3.23 4.64 40.15
C SER A 1189 2.22 3.92 39.26
N LYS A 1190 2.56 2.73 38.75
CA LYS A 1190 1.64 1.88 38.00
C LYS A 1190 0.42 1.45 38.83
N ALA A 1191 0.63 0.97 40.05
CA ALA A 1191 -0.49 0.59 40.93
C ALA A 1191 -1.34 1.81 41.35
N GLN A 1192 -0.71 2.99 41.49
CA GLN A 1192 -1.44 4.25 41.69
C GLN A 1192 -2.33 4.59 40.48
N VAL A 1193 -1.81 4.51 39.26
CA VAL A 1193 -2.57 4.75 38.03
C VAL A 1193 -3.69 3.73 37.84
N ASP A 1194 -3.44 2.45 38.10
CA ASP A 1194 -4.45 1.38 38.02
C ASP A 1194 -5.62 1.64 38.99
N ALA A 1195 -5.33 2.11 40.20
CA ALA A 1195 -6.35 2.52 41.17
C ALA A 1195 -7.15 3.73 40.67
N LEU A 1196 -6.53 4.74 40.05
CA LEU A 1196 -7.24 5.89 39.48
C LEU A 1196 -8.08 5.51 38.24
N LEU A 1197 -7.60 4.58 37.42
CA LEU A 1197 -8.40 3.99 36.33
C LEU A 1197 -9.65 3.29 36.88
N ALA A 1198 -9.53 2.59 38.01
CA ALA A 1198 -10.66 1.98 38.70
C ALA A 1198 -11.61 3.02 39.31
N VAL A 1199 -11.09 4.14 39.87
CA VAL A 1199 -11.92 5.28 40.30
C VAL A 1199 -12.75 5.83 39.14
N ALA A 1200 -12.13 6.07 37.99
CA ALA A 1200 -12.83 6.64 36.83
C ALA A 1200 -13.96 5.72 36.36
N LYS A 1201 -13.75 4.40 36.35
CA LYS A 1201 -14.80 3.42 36.04
C LYS A 1201 -15.91 3.39 37.08
N ALA A 1202 -15.54 3.43 38.37
CA ALA A 1202 -16.51 3.45 39.46
C ALA A 1202 -17.43 4.69 39.38
N LEU A 1203 -16.87 5.86 39.05
CA LEU A 1203 -17.65 7.10 38.96
C LEU A 1203 -18.47 7.21 37.67
N LEU A 1204 -17.88 6.89 36.52
CA LEU A 1204 -18.44 7.23 35.19
C LEU A 1204 -18.90 6.01 34.36
N GLY A 1205 -18.72 4.79 34.86
CA GLY A 1205 -19.10 3.54 34.21
C GLY A 1205 -17.92 2.77 33.59
N ASP A 1206 -18.13 1.48 33.33
CA ASP A 1206 -17.08 0.53 32.90
C ASP A 1206 -16.45 0.83 31.53
N ASP A 1207 -17.20 1.52 30.66
CA ASP A 1207 -16.76 1.91 29.32
C ASP A 1207 -15.86 3.15 29.34
N PHE A 1208 -15.86 3.94 30.42
CA PHE A 1208 -15.03 5.14 30.48
C PHE A 1208 -13.54 4.79 30.63
N ARG A 1209 -12.69 5.59 30.00
CA ARG A 1209 -11.23 5.42 29.99
C ARG A 1209 -10.59 6.79 30.23
N ILE A 1210 -9.61 6.84 31.13
CA ILE A 1210 -8.66 7.96 31.28
C ILE A 1210 -7.32 7.54 30.69
N ILE A 1211 -6.56 8.50 30.16
CA ILE A 1211 -5.28 8.22 29.50
C ILE A 1211 -4.14 8.63 30.44
N PRO A 1212 -3.30 7.68 30.91
CA PRO A 1212 -2.13 8.00 31.70
C PRO A 1212 -1.11 8.83 30.93
N GLU A 1213 -0.44 9.75 31.63
CA GLU A 1213 0.63 10.59 31.13
C GLU A 1213 1.99 9.98 31.52
N PHE A 1214 3.00 10.05 30.65
CA PHE A 1214 4.36 9.61 30.96
C PHE A 1214 5.38 10.67 30.55
N THR A 1215 6.56 10.62 31.16
CA THR A 1215 7.65 11.55 30.86
C THR A 1215 8.84 10.79 30.30
N LEU A 1216 9.36 11.25 29.17
CA LEU A 1216 10.58 10.72 28.56
C LEU A 1216 11.83 11.32 29.20
N SER A 1217 12.95 10.59 29.11
CA SER A 1217 14.25 11.14 29.46
C SER A 1217 14.61 12.32 28.55
N ALA A 1218 15.48 13.24 28.98
CA ALA A 1218 15.86 14.40 28.16
C ALA A 1218 16.47 14.02 26.80
N SER A 1219 17.20 12.89 26.73
CA SER A 1219 17.75 12.37 25.47
C SER A 1219 16.66 11.84 24.55
N HIS A 1220 15.76 10.99 25.08
CA HIS A 1220 14.63 10.44 24.30
C HIS A 1220 13.63 11.52 23.89
N GLY A 1221 13.44 12.54 24.73
CA GLY A 1221 12.63 13.71 24.40
C GLY A 1221 13.21 14.50 23.22
N SER A 1222 14.54 14.70 23.18
CA SER A 1222 15.20 15.36 22.05
C SER A 1222 15.13 14.52 20.76
N GLU A 1223 15.22 13.19 20.86
CA GLU A 1223 15.04 12.29 19.70
C GLU A 1223 13.60 12.32 19.19
N TRP A 1224 12.62 12.28 20.10
CA TRP A 1224 11.21 12.37 19.76
C TRP A 1224 10.84 13.71 19.13
N GLU A 1225 11.41 14.81 19.64
CA GLU A 1225 11.22 16.14 19.07
C GLU A 1225 11.85 16.26 17.68
N LYS A 1226 13.08 15.73 17.48
CA LYS A 1226 13.70 15.64 16.16
C LYS A 1226 12.83 14.86 15.17
N ALA A 1227 12.29 13.72 15.58
CA ALA A 1227 11.39 12.90 14.76
C ALA A 1227 10.06 13.61 14.41
N TYR A 1228 9.60 14.55 15.23
CA TYR A 1228 8.41 15.36 14.96
C TYR A 1228 8.69 16.60 14.10
N THR A 1229 9.92 17.15 14.15
CA THR A 1229 10.34 18.33 13.38
C THR A 1229 10.93 18.03 12.01
N CYS A 1230 11.36 16.78 11.76
CA CYS A 1230 11.67 16.26 10.44
C CYS A 1230 10.39 15.89 9.70
#